data_AF-A0A367FSZ5-F1
#
_entry.id   AF-A0A367FSZ5-F1
#
_cell.length_a   1.000
_cell.length_b   1.000
_cell.length_c   1.000
_cell.angle_alpha   90.00
_cell.angle_beta   90.00
_cell.angle_gamma   90.00
#
_symmetry.space_group_name_H-M   'P 1'
#
loop_
_entity.id
_entity.type
_entity.pdbx_description
1 polymer ?
#
loop_
_entity_poly.entity_id
_entity_poly.type
_entity_poly.pdbx_seq_one_letter_code
_entity_poly.pdbx_strand_id
1 'polypeptide(L)'
;MYFRMLGIGVGLTLRILGRDHPLGSPKAQLIMSILMLSPGRPVLISDIVDHVWGERPPPKATQALQAYVSRLRRQLRQLVGERARIVARGGTYTLDVDPEMIDLHRVRALWRQATAIAGSGDPELAVRLLHEAEALWPGDAMMGLPGEWARRMSRTLADERADVQRDRIALELRLGRHAAVLDELRGLVAHRPDDEMFVGQLMTALYRADRQSDALDVYRGAYRYLVEQHGTRPGAALSSLHLRILRGDPDLAVTPVYRSEVASQPDTLLPDTPHFTGREQEIEAVSAVRAEGDGTPTVVIQGMPGVGKSALALHIAHRIAARYPDARLYLELRAHDPTRPPLDTATALSALLRMLGIPATRIPSSFGDRVAMWHAELAYRRAIVILDDVAGAEQIRPLLGTSSSSLVLITTRSRLDLPSEVERVLLGVLPREDAAALASRLAGAHADPYLIGEVVRVSGGLPLAITLNAPRAGAAGNGARPCSGGTGTAWIADGSGHDEIDAAFEMSYRDLTPGEKSAFRRLGLSPCRDVTVMDAAALCDTTQEEARIMVETLVRHHLLQPAAPGRYRFHDLVRTYARERAEREDPEGGNRRAVRRLLDQYVETVGTAMAAIHLACGATCERPRGEQIGASDARRWLGDEWSTVLRLAQYAAEHEWKAYTVGLMRMIADYLDMESLWEDAAMGHALALRACQDLGDSRGIARASLDLGFARFRTGRHDNALSHTRKALSLYKSLDDRGAIGKCQDQMGVIHWASARYREALAHYQEAQANFRSSGDVKGEADALGHSGIAYWHLGRYQDSLDLLGRALEAYRGLGDRRGEAKALNNMGDVQKHRGLHRDAIRLYQESLEIFKQIEGKQNHAILHSNRGDIHQYKHRFSAALACYRVAMATFLEIGDRRNQADILNSIGSTYLHMGGAEESLIHFEKAKGIAEEIADDYQMVRALVGIADVNLAAGRYEAARDTYNSAIRTARAIGDLYQESRAHRGLADTWERLDDLEATRISLRQALNLLVQLDLPEAEEVRIRLEGLGAEDSPQGRRW
;
A
#
# COMPACT_ATOMS: atom_id res chain seq x y z
N MET A 1 3.12 -37.98 -10.00
CA MET A 1 2.36 -39.20 -9.62
C MET A 1 2.12 -39.09 -8.12
N TYR A 2 0.90 -39.34 -7.64
CA TYR A 2 0.58 -39.17 -6.23
C TYR A 2 -0.59 -40.07 -5.79
N PHE A 3 -0.62 -40.38 -4.50
CA PHE A 3 -1.72 -41.02 -3.80
C PHE A 3 -2.81 -39.99 -3.51
N ARG A 4 -4.06 -40.37 -3.75
CA ARG A 4 -5.26 -39.55 -3.52
C ARG A 4 -6.05 -40.09 -2.33
N MET A 5 -5.97 -39.37 -1.21
CA MET A 5 -6.66 -39.59 0.05
C MET A 5 -7.82 -38.60 0.26
N LEU A 6 -7.80 -37.47 -0.45
CA LEU A 6 -8.77 -36.36 -0.36
C LEU A 6 -9.72 -36.26 -1.58
N GLY A 7 -9.75 -37.27 -2.44
CA GLY A 7 -10.49 -37.26 -3.72
C GLY A 7 -11.98 -37.61 -3.63
N ILE A 8 -12.76 -37.19 -4.64
CA ILE A 8 -14.22 -37.43 -4.78
C ILE A 8 -14.59 -38.92 -5.01
N GLY A 9 -13.61 -39.82 -5.19
CA GLY A 9 -13.83 -41.22 -5.52
C GLY A 9 -14.20 -42.11 -4.32
N VAL A 10 -14.81 -43.27 -4.59
CA VAL A 10 -15.06 -44.30 -3.57
C VAL A 10 -13.74 -44.98 -3.19
N GLY A 11 -13.15 -44.53 -2.09
CA GLY A 11 -11.94 -45.08 -1.49
C GLY A 11 -10.61 -44.58 -2.09
N LEU A 12 -9.53 -45.01 -1.44
CA LEU A 12 -8.16 -44.60 -1.74
C LEU A 12 -7.71 -45.02 -3.16
N THR A 13 -7.17 -44.06 -3.92
CA THR A 13 -6.66 -44.26 -5.29
C THR A 13 -5.23 -43.77 -5.48
N LEU A 14 -4.55 -44.29 -6.49
CA LEU A 14 -3.17 -43.93 -6.88
C LEU A 14 -3.16 -43.39 -8.31
N ARG A 15 -2.75 -42.13 -8.50
CA ARG A 15 -2.81 -41.43 -9.79
C ARG A 15 -1.50 -41.52 -10.57
N ILE A 16 -1.52 -42.29 -11.66
CA ILE A 16 -0.37 -42.58 -12.54
C ILE A 16 -0.68 -42.05 -13.94
N LEU A 17 0.16 -41.16 -14.48
CA LEU A 17 -0.01 -40.59 -15.82
C LEU A 17 -1.45 -40.06 -16.09
N GLY A 18 -2.07 -39.48 -15.05
CA GLY A 18 -3.44 -38.95 -15.11
C GLY A 18 -4.58 -39.95 -14.89
N ARG A 19 -4.29 -41.26 -14.77
CA ARG A 19 -5.28 -42.31 -14.49
C ARG A 19 -5.27 -42.71 -13.01
N ASP A 20 -6.45 -42.86 -12.42
CA ASP A 20 -6.63 -43.22 -11.01
C ASP A 20 -6.78 -44.75 -10.87
N HIS A 21 -5.90 -45.40 -10.10
CA HIS A 21 -5.88 -46.84 -9.86
C HIS A 21 -6.37 -47.18 -8.43
N PRO A 22 -7.38 -48.06 -8.25
CA PRO A 22 -7.89 -48.40 -6.92
C PRO A 22 -6.98 -49.38 -6.16
N LEU A 23 -6.70 -49.09 -4.89
CA LEU A 23 -5.76 -49.86 -4.05
C LEU A 23 -6.40 -51.07 -3.34
N GLY A 24 -7.11 -51.90 -4.11
CA GLY A 24 -7.68 -53.17 -3.64
C GLY A 24 -9.06 -53.03 -2.97
N SER A 25 -9.36 -53.92 -2.02
CA SER A 25 -10.65 -53.92 -1.32
C SER A 25 -10.73 -52.81 -0.25
N PRO A 26 -11.91 -52.43 0.25
CA PRO A 26 -12.06 -51.34 1.22
C PRO A 26 -11.23 -51.52 2.50
N LYS A 27 -10.99 -52.77 2.96
CA LYS A 27 -10.08 -53.06 4.08
C LYS A 27 -8.60 -52.88 3.73
N ALA A 28 -8.21 -53.17 2.49
CA ALA A 28 -6.84 -52.91 2.02
C ALA A 28 -6.58 -51.40 1.88
N GLN A 29 -7.55 -50.66 1.33
CA GLN A 29 -7.50 -49.20 1.30
C GLN A 29 -7.42 -48.61 2.71
N LEU A 30 -8.21 -49.10 3.67
CA LEU A 30 -8.17 -48.66 5.07
C LEU A 30 -6.80 -48.87 5.74
N ILE A 31 -6.19 -50.05 5.56
CA ILE A 31 -4.82 -50.33 6.04
C ILE A 31 -3.81 -49.35 5.43
N MET A 32 -3.94 -49.06 4.13
CA MET A 32 -3.04 -48.14 3.44
C MET A 32 -3.22 -46.69 3.94
N SER A 33 -4.47 -46.24 4.16
CA SER A 33 -4.79 -44.93 4.74
C SER A 33 -4.18 -44.72 6.12
N ILE A 34 -4.18 -45.76 6.98
CA ILE A 34 -3.53 -45.71 8.32
C ILE A 34 -2.03 -45.43 8.17
N LEU A 35 -1.35 -46.11 7.23
CA LEU A 35 0.09 -45.93 7.02
C LEU A 35 0.42 -44.58 6.34
N MET A 36 -0.47 -44.05 5.49
CA MET A 36 -0.30 -42.75 4.80
C MET A 36 -0.42 -41.54 5.71
N LEU A 37 -1.12 -41.63 6.85
CA LEU A 37 -1.17 -40.53 7.82
C LEU A 37 0.20 -40.27 8.47
N SER A 38 1.05 -41.30 8.55
CA SER A 38 2.35 -41.27 9.22
C SER A 38 3.45 -41.87 8.34
N PRO A 39 3.75 -41.29 7.16
CA PRO A 39 4.78 -41.80 6.25
C PRO A 39 6.14 -41.82 6.95
N GLY A 40 6.95 -42.84 6.67
CA GLY A 40 8.24 -43.07 7.32
C GLY A 40 8.19 -43.50 8.80
N ARG A 41 7.04 -43.45 9.47
CA ARG A 41 6.92 -43.83 10.89
C ARG A 41 6.41 -45.27 11.07
N PRO A 42 6.88 -46.03 12.08
CA PRO A 42 6.36 -47.35 12.39
C PRO A 42 4.99 -47.28 13.07
N VAL A 43 4.04 -48.07 12.58
CA VAL A 43 2.71 -48.26 13.17
C VAL A 43 2.59 -49.69 13.68
N LEU A 44 2.13 -49.88 14.93
CA LEU A 44 2.02 -51.20 15.55
C LEU A 44 0.94 -52.07 14.88
N ILE A 45 1.17 -53.38 14.84
CA ILE A 45 0.19 -54.35 14.33
C ILE A 45 -1.11 -54.35 15.15
N SER A 46 -1.04 -54.14 16.47
CA SER A 46 -2.21 -53.95 17.35
C SER A 46 -3.09 -52.82 16.82
N ASP A 47 -2.51 -51.64 16.66
CA ASP A 47 -3.22 -50.41 16.30
C ASP A 47 -3.85 -50.54 14.92
N ILE A 48 -3.16 -51.17 13.96
CA ILE A 48 -3.74 -51.43 12.64
C ILE A 48 -4.90 -52.43 12.73
N VAL A 49 -4.82 -53.44 13.60
CA VAL A 49 -5.94 -54.37 13.82
C VAL A 49 -7.14 -53.67 14.45
N ASP A 50 -6.92 -52.88 15.50
CA ASP A 50 -7.96 -52.17 16.23
C ASP A 50 -8.67 -51.13 15.34
N HIS A 51 -7.92 -50.36 14.54
CA HIS A 51 -8.50 -49.39 13.62
C HIS A 51 -9.25 -50.02 12.42
N VAL A 52 -8.91 -51.25 12.01
CA VAL A 52 -9.52 -51.93 10.84
C VAL A 52 -10.70 -52.84 11.20
N TRP A 53 -10.72 -53.40 12.41
CA TRP A 53 -11.77 -54.33 12.86
C TRP A 53 -12.52 -53.91 14.12
N GLY A 54 -12.02 -52.94 14.90
CA GLY A 54 -12.65 -52.47 16.15
C GLY A 54 -12.85 -53.61 17.16
N GLU A 55 -13.92 -53.53 17.95
CA GLU A 55 -14.27 -54.48 19.02
C GLU A 55 -14.55 -55.92 18.55
N ARG A 56 -14.57 -56.19 17.23
CA ARG A 56 -14.86 -57.53 16.67
C ARG A 56 -13.78 -58.00 15.69
N PRO A 57 -12.52 -58.16 16.14
CA PRO A 57 -11.47 -58.74 15.32
C PRO A 57 -11.77 -60.22 15.01
N PRO A 58 -11.50 -60.72 13.79
CA PRO A 58 -11.60 -62.14 13.51
C PRO A 58 -10.55 -62.92 14.32
N PRO A 59 -10.79 -64.19 14.68
CA PRO A 59 -9.90 -64.97 15.56
C PRO A 59 -8.48 -65.22 15.02
N LYS A 60 -8.18 -64.76 13.80
CA LYS A 60 -6.86 -64.77 13.15
C LYS A 60 -6.52 -63.40 12.52
N ALA A 61 -6.87 -62.29 13.18
CA ALA A 61 -6.73 -60.92 12.66
C ALA A 61 -5.30 -60.60 12.14
N THR A 62 -4.25 -60.96 12.87
CA THR A 62 -2.86 -60.74 12.43
C THR A 62 -2.53 -61.47 11.12
N GLN A 63 -3.03 -62.69 10.94
CA GLN A 63 -2.82 -63.45 9.69
C GLN A 63 -3.64 -62.85 8.53
N ALA A 64 -4.84 -62.34 8.81
CA ALA A 64 -5.64 -61.60 7.83
C ALA A 64 -4.96 -60.29 7.42
N LEU A 65 -4.39 -59.53 8.36
CA LEU A 65 -3.61 -58.32 8.09
C LEU A 65 -2.39 -58.62 7.22
N GLN A 66 -1.60 -59.65 7.54
CA GLN A 66 -0.46 -60.10 6.73
C GLN A 66 -0.88 -60.45 5.29
N ALA A 67 -2.05 -61.07 5.10
CA ALA A 67 -2.59 -61.37 3.78
C ALA A 67 -2.97 -60.11 2.98
N TYR A 68 -3.56 -59.09 3.62
CA TYR A 68 -3.84 -57.79 2.97
C TYR A 68 -2.55 -57.02 2.63
N VAL A 69 -1.61 -56.90 3.58
CA VAL A 69 -0.33 -56.21 3.35
C VAL A 69 0.49 -56.90 2.26
N SER A 70 0.44 -58.23 2.15
CA SER A 70 1.12 -58.96 1.07
C SER A 70 0.54 -58.67 -0.32
N ARG A 71 -0.78 -58.42 -0.41
CA ARG A 71 -1.42 -57.97 -1.67
C ARG A 71 -1.06 -56.52 -1.99
N LEU A 72 -1.12 -55.62 -1.02
CA LEU A 72 -0.72 -54.22 -1.16
C LEU A 72 0.74 -54.10 -1.61
N ARG A 73 1.67 -54.85 -1.00
CA ARG A 73 3.08 -54.93 -1.43
C ARG A 73 3.24 -55.36 -2.89
N ARG A 74 2.45 -56.33 -3.36
CA ARG A 74 2.47 -56.78 -4.76
C ARG A 74 1.96 -55.70 -5.70
N GLN A 75 0.83 -55.06 -5.38
CA GLN A 75 0.26 -53.97 -6.16
C GLN A 75 1.18 -52.75 -6.21
N LEU A 76 1.77 -52.34 -5.08
CA LEU A 76 2.75 -51.25 -5.03
C LEU A 76 3.97 -51.58 -5.89
N ARG A 77 4.62 -52.75 -5.73
CA ARG A 77 5.75 -53.13 -6.58
C ARG A 77 5.44 -53.11 -8.08
N GLN A 78 4.21 -53.44 -8.48
CA GLN A 78 3.76 -53.38 -9.87
C GLN A 78 3.46 -51.96 -10.38
N LEU A 79 3.06 -51.03 -9.49
CA LEU A 79 2.58 -49.68 -9.86
C LEU A 79 3.62 -48.57 -9.60
N VAL A 80 4.48 -48.71 -8.58
CA VAL A 80 5.47 -47.70 -8.13
C VAL A 80 6.92 -48.19 -8.10
N GLY A 81 7.16 -49.51 -8.14
CA GLY A 81 8.50 -50.06 -7.86
C GLY A 81 8.95 -49.72 -6.44
N GLU A 82 10.18 -49.22 -6.28
CA GLU A 82 10.72 -48.81 -4.98
C GLU A 82 10.23 -47.44 -4.47
N ARG A 83 9.47 -46.65 -5.26
CA ARG A 83 9.02 -45.31 -4.86
C ARG A 83 8.02 -45.29 -3.69
N ALA A 84 7.34 -46.40 -3.43
CA ALA A 84 6.60 -46.57 -2.18
C ALA A 84 6.56 -48.06 -1.77
N ARG A 85 7.01 -48.37 -0.57
CA ARG A 85 7.09 -49.76 -0.08
C ARG A 85 6.66 -49.89 1.38
N ILE A 86 5.92 -50.96 1.69
CA ILE A 86 5.54 -51.28 3.07
C ILE A 86 6.61 -52.16 3.70
N VAL A 87 7.41 -51.63 4.61
CA VAL A 87 8.43 -52.35 5.38
C VAL A 87 7.79 -52.96 6.63
N ALA A 88 8.30 -54.09 7.12
CA ALA A 88 7.90 -54.69 8.39
C ALA A 88 9.12 -54.90 9.27
N ARG A 89 9.08 -54.41 10.52
CA ARG A 89 10.15 -54.54 11.52
C ARG A 89 9.54 -54.71 12.90
N GLY A 90 9.98 -55.70 13.67
CA GLY A 90 9.66 -55.82 15.10
C GLY A 90 8.18 -55.70 15.51
N GLY A 91 7.24 -56.26 14.72
CA GLY A 91 5.80 -56.14 15.02
C GLY A 91 5.13 -54.85 14.56
N THR A 92 5.81 -54.04 13.75
CA THR A 92 5.28 -52.81 13.13
C THR A 92 5.26 -52.91 11.60
N TYR A 93 4.42 -52.09 10.97
CA TYR A 93 4.48 -51.77 9.55
C TYR A 93 4.80 -50.29 9.35
N THR A 94 5.65 -49.99 8.38
CA THR A 94 6.02 -48.62 7.97
C THR A 94 5.78 -48.47 6.48
N LEU A 95 5.14 -47.39 6.05
CA LEU A 95 5.11 -47.00 4.64
C LEU A 95 6.29 -46.06 4.38
N ASP A 96 7.28 -46.58 3.65
CA ASP A 96 8.45 -45.87 3.17
C ASP A 96 8.06 -45.24 1.81
N VAL A 97 7.86 -43.91 1.82
CA VAL A 97 7.34 -43.10 0.71
C VAL A 97 7.68 -41.63 0.97
N ASP A 98 7.92 -40.87 -0.10
CA ASP A 98 8.00 -39.40 -0.05
C ASP A 98 6.64 -38.79 0.36
N PRO A 99 6.56 -37.99 1.43
CA PRO A 99 5.33 -37.32 1.84
C PRO A 99 4.69 -36.45 0.74
N GLU A 100 5.46 -35.81 -0.14
CA GLU A 100 4.90 -34.97 -1.23
C GLU A 100 4.11 -35.79 -2.26
N MET A 101 4.32 -37.11 -2.32
CA MET A 101 3.51 -38.02 -3.14
C MET A 101 2.15 -38.35 -2.50
N ILE A 102 1.81 -37.81 -1.33
CA ILE A 102 0.50 -37.95 -0.69
C ILE A 102 -0.18 -36.58 -0.64
N ASP A 103 -1.36 -36.46 -1.25
CA ASP A 103 -2.11 -35.20 -1.34
C ASP A 103 -2.28 -34.48 0.01
N LEU A 104 -2.64 -35.20 1.09
CA LEU A 104 -2.77 -34.63 2.44
C LEU A 104 -1.48 -33.95 2.96
N HIS A 105 -0.32 -34.57 2.78
CA HIS A 105 0.92 -33.97 3.28
C HIS A 105 1.38 -32.81 2.40
N ARG A 106 1.09 -32.84 1.09
CA ARG A 106 1.26 -31.68 0.20
C ARG A 106 0.36 -30.50 0.59
N VAL A 107 -0.90 -30.74 0.97
CA VAL A 107 -1.79 -29.68 1.51
C VAL A 107 -1.19 -29.06 2.77
N ARG A 108 -0.73 -29.88 3.72
CA ARG A 108 -0.10 -29.40 4.97
C ARG A 108 1.24 -28.69 4.75
N ALA A 109 1.97 -29.00 3.68
CA ALA A 109 3.14 -28.25 3.24
C ALA A 109 2.74 -26.87 2.71
N LEU A 110 1.85 -26.81 1.71
CA LEU A 110 1.35 -25.56 1.11
C LEU A 110 0.72 -24.62 2.15
N TRP A 111 -0.04 -25.14 3.11
CA TRP A 111 -0.64 -24.34 4.18
C TRP A 111 0.43 -23.70 5.08
N ARG A 112 1.41 -24.47 5.56
CA ARG A 112 2.53 -23.93 6.35
C ARG A 112 3.31 -22.85 5.61
N GLN A 113 3.62 -23.09 4.33
CA GLN A 113 4.30 -22.14 3.45
C GLN A 113 3.50 -20.84 3.32
N ALA A 114 2.17 -20.93 3.10
CA ALA A 114 1.30 -19.77 3.02
C ALA A 114 1.28 -18.96 4.32
N THR A 115 1.20 -19.62 5.48
CA THR A 115 1.24 -18.96 6.80
C THR A 115 2.57 -18.25 7.04
N ALA A 116 3.70 -18.83 6.63
CA ALA A 116 5.00 -18.17 6.69
C ALA A 116 5.10 -16.95 5.76
N ILE A 117 4.65 -17.10 4.50
CA ILE A 117 4.64 -16.03 3.50
C ILE A 117 3.75 -14.86 3.94
N ALA A 118 2.53 -15.12 4.42
CA ALA A 118 1.62 -14.11 4.95
C ALA A 118 2.22 -13.35 6.14
N GLY A 119 3.07 -14.02 6.93
CA GLY A 119 3.86 -13.42 8.00
C GLY A 119 5.09 -12.62 7.56
N SER A 120 5.41 -12.56 6.26
CA SER A 120 6.59 -11.87 5.70
C SER A 120 6.29 -10.73 4.73
N GLY A 121 5.00 -10.43 4.47
CA GLY A 121 4.58 -9.25 3.71
C GLY A 121 4.13 -9.47 2.26
N ASP A 122 3.81 -10.71 1.85
CA ASP A 122 3.31 -11.04 0.51
C ASP A 122 2.00 -11.84 0.58
N PRO A 123 0.87 -11.18 0.91
CA PRO A 123 -0.42 -11.85 1.07
C PRO A 123 -0.94 -12.50 -0.23
N GLU A 124 -0.60 -11.96 -1.41
CA GLU A 124 -0.99 -12.50 -2.71
C GLU A 124 -0.39 -13.88 -2.99
N LEU A 125 0.90 -14.08 -2.69
CA LEU A 125 1.52 -15.40 -2.83
C LEU A 125 0.96 -16.40 -1.82
N ALA A 126 0.72 -15.99 -0.57
CA ALA A 126 0.09 -16.84 0.44
C ALA A 126 -1.30 -17.32 -0.01
N VAL A 127 -2.14 -16.41 -0.52
CA VAL A 127 -3.46 -16.73 -1.07
C VAL A 127 -3.37 -17.74 -2.22
N ARG A 128 -2.43 -17.57 -3.17
CA ARG A 128 -2.23 -18.53 -4.27
C ARG A 128 -1.90 -19.94 -3.78
N LEU A 129 -1.03 -20.07 -2.78
CA LEU A 129 -0.68 -21.38 -2.20
C LEU A 129 -1.86 -22.04 -1.46
N LEU A 130 -2.70 -21.25 -0.80
CA LEU A 130 -3.93 -21.77 -0.15
C LEU A 130 -4.98 -22.21 -1.18
N HIS A 131 -5.14 -21.50 -2.29
CA HIS A 131 -5.97 -21.98 -3.41
C HIS A 131 -5.41 -23.29 -4.02
N GLU A 132 -4.08 -23.44 -4.14
CA GLU A 132 -3.48 -24.72 -4.56
C GLU A 132 -3.76 -25.84 -3.53
N ALA A 133 -3.64 -25.54 -2.24
CA ALA A 133 -3.94 -26.47 -1.16
C ALA A 133 -5.42 -26.94 -1.18
N GLU A 134 -6.36 -26.02 -1.37
CA GLU A 134 -7.78 -26.35 -1.50
C GLU A 134 -8.10 -27.11 -2.80
N ALA A 135 -7.41 -26.82 -3.91
CA ALA A 135 -7.58 -27.54 -5.18
C ALA A 135 -7.16 -29.02 -5.11
N LEU A 136 -6.28 -29.37 -4.17
CA LEU A 136 -5.96 -30.77 -3.84
C LEU A 136 -7.05 -31.47 -3.02
N TRP A 137 -8.06 -30.73 -2.54
CA TRP A 137 -9.13 -31.19 -1.66
C TRP A 137 -10.54 -31.13 -2.30
N PRO A 138 -10.78 -31.84 -3.41
CA PRO A 138 -12.00 -31.67 -4.20
C PRO A 138 -13.27 -32.30 -3.58
N GLY A 139 -13.19 -33.03 -2.46
CA GLY A 139 -14.35 -33.67 -1.82
C GLY A 139 -14.10 -34.13 -0.37
N ASP A 140 -15.01 -34.93 0.18
CA ASP A 140 -14.89 -35.45 1.53
C ASP A 140 -13.82 -36.55 1.64
N ALA A 141 -12.86 -36.37 2.54
CA ALA A 141 -11.77 -37.31 2.74
C ALA A 141 -12.29 -38.66 3.28
N MET A 142 -11.67 -39.76 2.85
CA MET A 142 -12.03 -41.14 3.22
C MET A 142 -13.43 -41.63 2.79
N MET A 143 -14.09 -40.94 1.86
CA MET A 143 -15.36 -41.38 1.27
C MET A 143 -15.33 -42.85 0.82
N GLY A 144 -16.31 -43.63 1.28
CA GLY A 144 -16.45 -45.05 0.95
C GLY A 144 -15.65 -46.05 1.80
N LEU A 145 -14.82 -45.60 2.76
CA LEU A 145 -14.11 -46.51 3.66
C LEU A 145 -14.97 -46.94 4.87
N PRO A 146 -15.06 -48.25 5.19
CA PRO A 146 -15.84 -48.75 6.31
C PRO A 146 -15.09 -48.60 7.65
N GLY A 147 -15.84 -48.40 8.74
CA GLY A 147 -15.33 -48.44 10.11
C GLY A 147 -15.56 -47.15 10.90
N GLU A 148 -15.40 -47.22 12.22
CA GLU A 148 -15.51 -46.02 13.07
C GLU A 148 -14.30 -45.10 12.93
N TRP A 149 -13.09 -45.68 12.88
CA TRP A 149 -11.85 -44.90 12.71
C TRP A 149 -11.86 -44.05 11.43
N ALA A 150 -12.32 -44.61 10.30
CA ALA A 150 -12.44 -43.88 9.05
C ALA A 150 -13.38 -42.66 9.18
N ARG A 151 -14.52 -42.82 9.86
CA ARG A 151 -15.49 -41.73 10.15
C ARG A 151 -14.96 -40.72 11.17
N ARG A 152 -14.06 -41.11 12.06
CA ARG A 152 -13.38 -40.20 13.00
C ARG A 152 -12.33 -39.37 12.26
N MET A 153 -11.48 -40.02 11.47
CA MET A 153 -10.44 -39.39 10.64
C MET A 153 -11.03 -38.47 9.57
N SER A 154 -12.12 -38.87 8.90
CA SER A 154 -12.83 -38.04 7.93
C SER A 154 -13.29 -36.71 8.54
N ARG A 155 -13.79 -36.72 9.79
CA ARG A 155 -14.12 -35.49 10.53
C ARG A 155 -12.89 -34.64 10.83
N THR A 156 -11.82 -35.21 11.41
CA THR A 156 -10.57 -34.49 11.69
C THR A 156 -9.99 -33.83 10.43
N LEU A 157 -10.03 -34.52 9.29
CA LEU A 157 -9.59 -33.96 8.02
C LEU A 157 -10.55 -32.87 7.50
N ALA A 158 -11.85 -33.01 7.70
CA ALA A 158 -12.84 -31.96 7.41
C ALA A 158 -12.73 -30.74 8.35
N ASP A 159 -12.10 -30.86 9.51
CA ASP A 159 -11.74 -29.77 10.40
C ASP A 159 -10.46 -29.07 9.90
N GLU A 160 -9.40 -29.83 9.54
CA GLU A 160 -8.18 -29.28 8.92
C GLU A 160 -8.47 -28.51 7.62
N ARG A 161 -9.40 -29.01 6.78
CA ARG A 161 -9.86 -28.27 5.59
C ARG A 161 -10.50 -26.93 5.96
N ALA A 162 -11.21 -26.88 7.08
CA ALA A 162 -11.84 -25.66 7.56
C ALA A 162 -10.80 -24.63 7.99
N ASP A 163 -9.74 -25.06 8.68
CA ASP A 163 -8.64 -24.18 9.09
C ASP A 163 -7.99 -23.52 7.85
N VAL A 164 -7.68 -24.30 6.81
CA VAL A 164 -7.15 -23.79 5.53
C VAL A 164 -8.11 -22.76 4.89
N GLN A 165 -9.41 -23.06 4.86
CA GLN A 165 -10.42 -22.13 4.32
C GLN A 165 -10.55 -20.85 5.16
N ARG A 166 -10.52 -20.93 6.50
CA ARG A 166 -10.54 -19.77 7.38
C ARG A 166 -9.33 -18.88 7.14
N ASP A 167 -8.12 -19.44 7.03
CA ASP A 167 -6.89 -18.68 6.76
C ASP A 167 -6.91 -18.02 5.38
N ARG A 168 -7.36 -18.73 4.33
CA ARG A 168 -7.48 -18.16 2.97
C ARG A 168 -8.47 -17.02 2.95
N ILE A 169 -9.67 -17.21 3.50
CA ILE A 169 -10.72 -16.19 3.53
C ILE A 169 -10.28 -14.98 4.36
N ALA A 170 -9.56 -15.18 5.47
CA ALA A 170 -9.01 -14.08 6.26
C ALA A 170 -8.02 -13.22 5.42
N LEU A 171 -7.20 -13.85 4.58
CA LEU A 171 -6.28 -13.14 3.67
C LEU A 171 -7.03 -12.47 2.50
N GLU A 172 -7.99 -13.14 1.87
CA GLU A 172 -8.80 -12.55 0.78
C GLU A 172 -9.61 -11.33 1.28
N LEU A 173 -10.13 -11.39 2.51
CA LEU A 173 -10.75 -10.24 3.16
C LEU A 173 -9.74 -9.12 3.43
N ARG A 174 -8.51 -9.42 3.85
CA ARG A 174 -7.44 -8.40 4.00
C ARG A 174 -7.04 -7.77 2.66
N LEU A 175 -7.10 -8.52 1.56
CA LEU A 175 -6.90 -8.04 0.18
C LEU A 175 -8.13 -7.31 -0.40
N GLY A 176 -9.17 -7.07 0.39
CA GLY A 176 -10.37 -6.35 -0.04
C GLY A 176 -11.32 -7.14 -0.94
N ARG A 177 -11.06 -8.43 -1.24
CA ARG A 177 -11.83 -9.27 -2.19
C ARG A 177 -13.10 -9.86 -1.57
N HIS A 178 -13.76 -9.10 -0.71
CA HIS A 178 -14.91 -9.52 0.09
C HIS A 178 -16.10 -10.02 -0.75
N ALA A 179 -16.38 -9.39 -1.90
CA ALA A 179 -17.45 -9.82 -2.80
C ALA A 179 -17.23 -11.23 -3.39
N ALA A 180 -15.98 -11.61 -3.66
CA ALA A 180 -15.65 -12.90 -4.28
C ALA A 180 -15.85 -14.10 -3.32
N VAL A 181 -15.75 -13.88 -2.01
CA VAL A 181 -15.88 -14.92 -0.98
C VAL A 181 -17.29 -15.00 -0.37
N LEU A 182 -18.21 -14.08 -0.71
CA LEU A 182 -19.53 -13.99 -0.07
C LEU A 182 -20.40 -15.24 -0.24
N ASP A 183 -20.52 -15.77 -1.46
CA ASP A 183 -21.38 -16.92 -1.73
C ASP A 183 -20.76 -18.23 -1.21
N GLU A 184 -19.42 -18.33 -1.20
CA GLU A 184 -18.72 -19.43 -0.53
C GLU A 184 -18.95 -19.37 0.99
N LEU A 185 -18.80 -18.20 1.62
CA LEU A 185 -19.04 -18.00 3.06
C LEU A 185 -20.50 -18.28 3.46
N ARG A 186 -21.48 -17.90 2.63
CA ARG A 186 -22.88 -18.31 2.84
C ARG A 186 -23.04 -19.83 2.82
N GLY A 187 -22.40 -20.49 1.85
CA GLY A 187 -22.35 -21.95 1.78
C GLY A 187 -21.75 -22.56 3.05
N LEU A 188 -20.58 -22.09 3.47
CA LEU A 188 -19.89 -22.58 4.67
C LEU A 188 -20.70 -22.39 5.95
N VAL A 189 -21.24 -21.19 6.19
CA VAL A 189 -22.07 -20.89 7.38
C VAL A 189 -23.41 -21.66 7.36
N ALA A 190 -23.99 -21.94 6.19
CA ALA A 190 -25.19 -22.77 6.10
C ALA A 190 -24.93 -24.25 6.46
N HIS A 191 -23.71 -24.77 6.20
CA HIS A 191 -23.32 -26.13 6.57
C HIS A 191 -22.68 -26.23 7.97
N ARG A 192 -22.14 -25.13 8.50
CA ARG A 192 -21.48 -25.03 9.81
C ARG A 192 -21.87 -23.74 10.55
N PRO A 193 -23.13 -23.60 11.00
CA PRO A 193 -23.63 -22.40 11.69
C PRO A 193 -23.06 -22.23 13.11
N ASP A 194 -22.40 -23.26 13.65
CA ASP A 194 -21.65 -23.29 14.91
C ASP A 194 -20.24 -22.70 14.80
N ASP A 195 -19.70 -22.51 13.59
CA ASP A 195 -18.37 -21.98 13.36
C ASP A 195 -18.34 -20.44 13.48
N GLU A 196 -18.12 -19.95 14.69
CA GLU A 196 -18.06 -18.51 14.98
C GLU A 196 -17.04 -17.74 14.11
N MET A 197 -15.99 -18.40 13.60
CA MET A 197 -15.00 -17.77 12.74
C MET A 197 -15.53 -17.55 11.32
N PHE A 198 -16.18 -18.55 10.71
CA PHE A 198 -16.86 -18.35 9.43
C PHE A 198 -18.04 -17.38 9.55
N VAL A 199 -18.81 -17.43 10.65
CA VAL A 199 -19.86 -16.45 10.94
C VAL A 199 -19.27 -15.03 11.01
N GLY A 200 -18.16 -14.84 11.72
CA GLY A 200 -17.47 -13.55 11.80
C GLY A 200 -16.88 -13.07 10.46
N GLN A 201 -16.35 -13.98 9.64
CA GLN A 201 -15.88 -13.66 8.29
C GLN A 201 -17.03 -13.27 7.35
N LEU A 202 -18.16 -13.97 7.40
CA LEU A 202 -19.38 -13.62 6.65
C LEU A 202 -19.96 -12.28 7.11
N MET A 203 -20.01 -12.03 8.42
CA MET A 203 -20.41 -10.72 8.97
C MET A 203 -19.51 -9.59 8.46
N THR A 204 -18.19 -9.81 8.42
CA THR A 204 -17.21 -8.84 7.91
C THR A 204 -17.37 -8.62 6.39
N ALA A 205 -17.58 -9.69 5.63
CA ALA A 205 -17.80 -9.62 4.19
C ALA A 205 -19.09 -8.89 3.81
N LEU A 206 -20.19 -9.17 4.53
CA LEU A 206 -21.49 -8.51 4.36
C LEU A 206 -21.42 -7.05 4.80
N TYR A 207 -20.77 -6.73 5.91
CA TYR A 207 -20.58 -5.35 6.34
C TYR A 207 -19.79 -4.53 5.32
N ARG A 208 -18.75 -5.12 4.70
CA ARG A 208 -17.99 -4.47 3.62
C ARG A 208 -18.82 -4.26 2.36
N ALA A 209 -19.65 -5.24 1.98
CA ALA A 209 -20.59 -5.13 0.87
C ALA A 209 -21.83 -4.24 1.17
N ASP A 210 -21.73 -3.32 2.14
CA ASP A 210 -22.80 -2.42 2.62
C ASP A 210 -24.11 -3.10 3.06
N ARG A 211 -24.02 -4.38 3.47
CA ARG A 211 -25.15 -5.21 3.91
C ARG A 211 -25.13 -5.41 5.42
N GLN A 212 -25.06 -4.28 6.15
CA GLN A 212 -25.00 -4.26 7.62
C GLN A 212 -26.18 -5.01 8.27
N SER A 213 -27.41 -4.87 7.76
CA SER A 213 -28.57 -5.61 8.29
C SER A 213 -28.36 -7.13 8.18
N ASP A 214 -27.91 -7.61 7.02
CA ASP A 214 -27.68 -9.04 6.80
C ASP A 214 -26.56 -9.58 7.70
N ALA A 215 -25.51 -8.77 7.96
CA ALA A 215 -24.47 -9.13 8.92
C ALA A 215 -25.03 -9.26 10.36
N LEU A 216 -25.96 -8.37 10.75
CA LEU A 216 -26.64 -8.45 12.05
C LEU A 216 -27.64 -9.62 12.10
N ASP A 217 -28.29 -9.97 10.98
CA ASP A 217 -29.17 -11.14 10.89
C ASP A 217 -28.41 -12.47 10.91
N VAL A 218 -27.23 -12.54 10.30
CA VAL A 218 -26.28 -13.65 10.46
C VAL A 218 -25.90 -13.83 11.93
N TYR A 219 -25.57 -12.75 12.65
CA TYR A 219 -25.33 -12.82 14.10
C TYR A 219 -26.55 -13.29 14.89
N ARG A 220 -27.76 -12.79 14.59
CA ARG A 220 -29.02 -13.23 15.24
C ARG A 220 -29.36 -14.69 14.92
N GLY A 221 -28.95 -15.19 13.76
CA GLY A 221 -29.07 -16.59 13.36
C GLY A 221 -28.13 -17.48 14.18
N ALA A 222 -26.84 -17.17 14.17
CA ALA A 222 -25.82 -17.88 14.95
C ALA A 222 -26.10 -17.85 16.46
N TYR A 223 -26.52 -16.69 17.01
CA TYR A 223 -26.90 -16.56 18.41
C TYR A 223 -28.06 -17.50 18.79
N ARG A 224 -29.12 -17.57 17.96
CA ARG A 224 -30.23 -18.50 18.19
C ARG A 224 -29.77 -19.95 18.10
N TYR A 225 -29.01 -20.30 17.05
CA TYR A 225 -28.50 -21.66 16.85
C TYR A 225 -27.63 -22.13 18.02
N LEU A 226 -26.67 -21.32 18.48
CA LEU A 226 -25.79 -21.65 19.62
C LEU A 226 -26.58 -21.80 20.92
N VAL A 227 -27.57 -20.95 21.18
CA VAL A 227 -28.41 -21.05 22.38
C VAL A 227 -29.34 -22.26 22.32
N GLU A 228 -29.96 -22.55 21.18
CA GLU A 228 -30.92 -23.64 21.01
C GLU A 228 -30.28 -25.03 20.94
N GLN A 229 -29.14 -25.16 20.24
CA GLN A 229 -28.48 -26.46 20.01
C GLN A 229 -27.37 -26.77 21.04
N HIS A 230 -26.70 -25.74 21.58
CA HIS A 230 -25.55 -25.92 22.47
C HIS A 230 -25.72 -25.28 23.86
N GLY A 231 -26.77 -24.48 24.09
CA GLY A 231 -27.00 -23.77 25.35
C GLY A 231 -25.98 -22.66 25.65
N THR A 232 -25.15 -22.30 24.67
CA THR A 232 -24.06 -21.33 24.81
C THR A 232 -24.41 -19.99 24.16
N ARG A 233 -23.73 -18.92 24.59
CA ARG A 233 -23.77 -17.61 23.91
C ARG A 233 -22.53 -17.49 23.01
N PRO A 234 -22.58 -16.68 21.94
CA PRO A 234 -21.41 -16.35 21.13
C PRO A 234 -20.21 -15.90 21.96
N GLY A 235 -19.02 -16.30 21.55
CA GLY A 235 -17.75 -15.92 22.13
C GLY A 235 -17.46 -14.42 22.08
N ALA A 236 -16.45 -14.00 22.83
CA ALA A 236 -16.07 -12.60 22.97
C ALA A 236 -15.63 -11.95 21.64
N ALA A 237 -14.99 -12.72 20.74
CA ALA A 237 -14.56 -12.22 19.44
C ALA A 237 -15.75 -11.88 18.53
N LEU A 238 -16.72 -12.80 18.39
CA LEU A 238 -17.91 -12.61 17.58
C LEU A 238 -18.84 -11.54 18.18
N SER A 239 -18.97 -11.50 19.50
CA SER A 239 -19.70 -10.45 20.23
C SER A 239 -19.05 -9.06 20.04
N SER A 240 -17.72 -8.98 20.05
CA SER A 240 -16.98 -7.74 19.78
C SER A 240 -17.19 -7.26 18.34
N LEU A 241 -17.09 -8.16 17.36
CA LEU A 241 -17.38 -7.83 15.96
C LEU A 241 -18.83 -7.34 15.77
N HIS A 242 -19.80 -8.00 16.40
CA HIS A 242 -21.20 -7.54 16.41
C HIS A 242 -21.33 -6.10 16.93
N LEU A 243 -20.68 -5.77 18.06
CA LEU A 243 -20.69 -4.41 18.62
C LEU A 243 -19.99 -3.38 17.71
N ARG A 244 -18.91 -3.75 17.03
CA ARG A 244 -18.22 -2.87 16.05
C ARG A 244 -19.09 -2.61 14.83
N ILE A 245 -19.69 -3.65 14.26
CA ILE A 245 -20.66 -3.55 13.15
C ILE A 245 -21.87 -2.71 13.56
N LEU A 246 -22.41 -2.89 14.77
CA LEU A 246 -23.56 -2.13 15.28
C LEU A 246 -23.23 -0.64 15.52
N ARG A 247 -21.96 -0.30 15.74
CA ARG A 247 -21.46 1.08 15.86
C ARG A 247 -21.12 1.74 14.52
N GLY A 248 -21.17 1.01 13.40
CA GLY A 248 -20.75 1.51 12.09
C GLY A 248 -19.24 1.82 12.03
N ASP A 249 -18.41 0.95 12.62
CA ASP A 249 -16.97 1.13 12.72
C ASP A 249 -16.28 1.27 11.35
N PRO A 250 -15.71 2.44 11.01
CA PRO A 250 -15.11 2.69 9.69
C PRO A 250 -13.87 1.83 9.42
N ASP A 251 -13.19 1.29 10.45
CA ASP A 251 -12.06 0.37 10.29
C ASP A 251 -12.48 -0.98 9.68
N LEU A 252 -13.79 -1.25 9.54
CA LEU A 252 -14.32 -2.49 8.98
C LEU A 252 -14.80 -2.38 7.51
N ALA A 253 -15.04 -1.20 6.93
CA ALA A 253 -15.79 -1.03 5.66
C ALA A 253 -14.92 -0.91 4.37
N VAL A 254 -15.48 -1.29 3.20
CA VAL A 254 -14.88 -1.13 1.84
C VAL A 254 -15.99 -1.03 0.76
N THR A 255 -16.28 0.15 0.21
CA THR A 255 -17.52 0.53 -0.55
C THR A 255 -17.68 -0.05 -1.99
N PRO A 256 -18.89 -0.53 -2.41
CA PRO A 256 -19.66 0.08 -3.55
C PRO A 256 -21.23 -0.09 -3.53
N VAL A 257 -21.98 0.45 -4.53
CA VAL A 257 -23.42 0.93 -4.48
C VAL A 257 -24.40 0.38 -5.57
N TYR A 258 -25.76 0.32 -5.38
CA TYR A 258 -26.86 0.29 -6.45
C TYR A 258 -28.35 0.55 -5.96
N ARG A 259 -29.37 0.83 -6.85
CA ARG A 259 -30.82 1.17 -6.54
C ARG A 259 -31.93 0.72 -7.58
N SER A 260 -33.24 1.07 -7.36
CA SER A 260 -34.53 0.63 -8.01
C SER A 260 -35.58 1.79 -8.30
N GLU A 261 -36.83 1.55 -8.82
CA GLU A 261 -37.74 2.53 -9.54
C GLU A 261 -39.30 2.63 -9.19
N VAL A 262 -40.24 2.90 -10.16
CA VAL A 262 -41.40 3.88 -10.10
C VAL A 262 -42.73 3.56 -10.91
N ALA A 263 -43.91 4.15 -10.57
CA ALA A 263 -45.13 4.38 -11.45
C ALA A 263 -45.92 5.71 -11.10
N SER A 264 -46.74 6.32 -12.00
CA SER A 264 -46.91 7.81 -12.15
C SER A 264 -48.28 8.54 -11.93
N GLN A 265 -48.23 9.86 -11.68
CA GLN A 265 -49.32 10.80 -11.27
C GLN A 265 -49.11 12.24 -11.88
N PRO A 266 -49.75 13.38 -11.47
CA PRO A 266 -49.60 14.67 -12.18
C PRO A 266 -48.14 15.11 -12.29
N ASP A 267 -47.66 15.33 -13.51
CA ASP A 267 -46.24 15.48 -13.77
C ASP A 267 -45.98 16.64 -14.75
N THR A 268 -45.41 17.72 -14.25
CA THR A 268 -44.85 18.82 -15.05
C THR A 268 -43.32 18.88 -14.95
N LEU A 269 -42.67 17.81 -14.47
CA LEU A 269 -41.21 17.73 -14.53
C LEU A 269 -40.78 17.78 -16.00
N LEU A 270 -39.69 18.51 -16.27
CA LEU A 270 -39.02 18.38 -17.56
C LEU A 270 -38.52 16.94 -17.74
N PRO A 271 -38.40 16.44 -18.98
CA PRO A 271 -37.85 15.11 -19.23
C PRO A 271 -36.51 14.91 -18.50
N ASP A 272 -36.30 13.73 -17.91
CA ASP A 272 -35.03 13.43 -17.27
C ASP A 272 -33.87 13.49 -18.28
N THR A 273 -32.66 13.81 -17.79
CA THR A 273 -31.48 13.92 -18.64
C THR A 273 -31.08 12.51 -19.11
N PRO A 274 -31.18 12.17 -20.42
CA PRO A 274 -31.05 10.79 -20.92
C PRO A 274 -29.65 10.18 -20.74
N HIS A 275 -28.67 10.98 -20.32
CA HIS A 275 -27.30 10.56 -20.02
C HIS A 275 -26.84 10.98 -18.62
N PHE A 276 -27.76 11.15 -17.66
CA PHE A 276 -27.39 11.39 -16.26
C PHE A 276 -26.43 10.29 -15.75
N THR A 277 -25.39 10.68 -15.02
CA THR A 277 -24.27 9.80 -14.64
C THR A 277 -23.73 10.19 -13.27
N GLY A 278 -23.56 9.21 -12.38
CA GLY A 278 -23.05 9.38 -11.01
C GLY A 278 -24.06 10.02 -10.05
N ARG A 279 -23.52 10.61 -8.97
CA ARG A 279 -24.24 11.36 -7.91
C ARG A 279 -25.08 10.53 -6.95
N GLU A 280 -24.79 9.24 -6.79
CA GLU A 280 -25.57 8.35 -5.93
C GLU A 280 -25.65 8.86 -4.49
N GLN A 281 -24.58 9.47 -3.96
CA GLN A 281 -24.53 10.05 -2.61
C GLN A 281 -25.40 11.29 -2.47
N GLU A 282 -25.31 12.24 -3.40
CA GLU A 282 -26.13 13.46 -3.37
C GLU A 282 -27.61 13.12 -3.60
N ILE A 283 -27.90 12.18 -4.50
CA ILE A 283 -29.25 11.64 -4.70
C ILE A 283 -29.73 10.92 -3.44
N GLU A 284 -28.86 10.24 -2.69
CA GLU A 284 -29.20 9.59 -1.44
C GLU A 284 -29.55 10.59 -0.33
N ALA A 285 -28.73 11.63 -0.12
CA ALA A 285 -29.02 12.69 0.85
C ALA A 285 -30.41 13.31 0.59
N VAL A 286 -30.66 13.81 -0.63
CA VAL A 286 -31.97 14.38 -0.99
C VAL A 286 -33.10 13.34 -0.94
N SER A 287 -32.81 12.05 -1.12
CA SER A 287 -33.79 10.97 -0.93
C SER A 287 -33.99 10.57 0.54
N ALA A 288 -33.11 10.97 1.46
CA ALA A 288 -33.18 10.59 2.87
C ALA A 288 -34.04 11.57 3.68
N VAL A 289 -34.17 12.82 3.21
CA VAL A 289 -34.93 13.89 3.86
C VAL A 289 -36.36 13.44 4.17
N ARG A 290 -36.75 13.59 5.44
CA ARG A 290 -38.11 13.35 5.94
C ARG A 290 -38.57 14.57 6.71
N ALA A 291 -39.88 14.71 6.85
CA ALA A 291 -40.46 15.77 7.66
C ALA A 291 -40.31 15.46 9.16
N GLU A 292 -39.24 15.97 9.77
CA GLU A 292 -39.05 16.01 11.22
C GLU A 292 -39.51 17.37 11.78
N GLY A 293 -40.81 17.66 11.65
CA GLY A 293 -41.41 18.92 12.13
C GLY A 293 -42.72 19.28 11.46
N ASP A 294 -43.27 20.44 11.86
CA ASP A 294 -44.56 21.01 11.41
C ASP A 294 -44.42 21.84 10.11
N GLY A 295 -43.48 21.44 9.24
CA GLY A 295 -43.01 22.21 8.09
C GLY A 295 -42.74 21.35 6.86
N THR A 296 -42.74 21.96 5.67
CA THR A 296 -42.42 21.26 4.42
C THR A 296 -40.91 20.99 4.31
N PRO A 297 -40.46 19.72 4.22
CA PRO A 297 -39.06 19.41 4.01
C PRO A 297 -38.57 20.11 2.74
N THR A 298 -37.49 20.86 2.91
CA THR A 298 -36.95 21.78 1.90
C THR A 298 -35.47 21.49 1.76
N VAL A 299 -35.01 21.32 0.52
CA VAL A 299 -33.63 20.96 0.21
C VAL A 299 -33.05 21.94 -0.80
N VAL A 300 -31.87 22.49 -0.48
CA VAL A 300 -31.19 23.48 -1.32
C VAL A 300 -29.96 22.86 -1.95
N ILE A 301 -30.01 22.67 -3.27
CA ILE A 301 -28.91 22.20 -4.11
C ILE A 301 -28.08 23.41 -4.55
N GLN A 302 -26.88 23.53 -3.99
CA GLN A 302 -25.94 24.63 -4.22
C GLN A 302 -24.73 24.13 -5.02
N GLY A 303 -23.98 25.03 -5.67
CA GLY A 303 -22.80 24.66 -6.45
C GLY A 303 -22.56 25.54 -7.66
N MET A 304 -21.42 25.35 -8.33
CA MET A 304 -20.96 26.23 -9.41
C MET A 304 -21.83 26.19 -10.69
N PRO A 305 -21.72 27.18 -11.60
CA PRO A 305 -22.35 27.12 -12.92
C PRO A 305 -21.93 25.86 -13.70
N GLY A 306 -22.80 25.34 -14.57
CA GLY A 306 -22.53 24.14 -15.39
C GLY A 306 -22.40 22.79 -14.65
N VAL A 307 -22.48 22.78 -13.31
CA VAL A 307 -22.25 21.56 -12.49
C VAL A 307 -23.42 20.56 -12.49
N GLY A 308 -24.54 20.90 -13.12
CA GLY A 308 -25.71 20.02 -13.26
C GLY A 308 -26.73 20.10 -12.13
N LYS A 309 -26.85 21.21 -11.39
CA LYS A 309 -27.84 21.36 -10.29
C LYS A 309 -29.28 21.10 -10.73
N SER A 310 -29.73 21.75 -11.81
CA SER A 310 -31.08 21.59 -12.38
C SER A 310 -31.32 20.16 -12.87
N ALA A 311 -30.31 19.57 -13.52
CA ALA A 311 -30.34 18.17 -13.96
C ALA A 311 -30.42 17.20 -12.77
N LEU A 312 -29.68 17.44 -11.68
CA LEU A 312 -29.75 16.65 -10.46
C LEU A 312 -31.12 16.78 -9.79
N ALA A 313 -31.67 17.99 -9.68
CA ALA A 313 -33.00 18.21 -9.11
C ALA A 313 -34.10 17.46 -9.87
N LEU A 314 -34.06 17.53 -11.22
CA LEU A 314 -34.96 16.79 -12.11
C LEU A 314 -34.76 15.27 -11.99
N HIS A 315 -33.51 14.78 -12.05
CA HIS A 315 -33.20 13.36 -11.96
C HIS A 315 -33.60 12.75 -10.62
N ILE A 316 -33.36 13.46 -9.50
CA ILE A 316 -33.87 13.08 -8.19
C ILE A 316 -35.38 13.02 -8.23
N ALA A 317 -36.05 14.05 -8.72
CA ALA A 317 -37.51 14.13 -8.74
C ALA A 317 -38.15 12.99 -9.53
N HIS A 318 -37.56 12.57 -10.67
CA HIS A 318 -37.96 11.38 -11.41
C HIS A 318 -37.71 10.07 -10.64
N ARG A 319 -36.59 9.96 -9.92
CA ARG A 319 -36.23 8.76 -9.14
C ARG A 319 -37.06 8.58 -7.86
N ILE A 320 -37.45 9.68 -7.19
CA ILE A 320 -38.33 9.65 -6.00
C ILE A 320 -39.81 9.91 -6.33
N ALA A 321 -40.15 10.03 -7.61
CA ALA A 321 -41.47 10.43 -8.10
C ALA A 321 -42.61 9.53 -7.59
N ALA A 322 -42.35 8.23 -7.37
CA ALA A 322 -43.32 7.30 -6.80
C ALA A 322 -43.64 7.56 -5.32
N ARG A 323 -42.77 8.28 -4.58
CA ARG A 323 -43.03 8.70 -3.19
C ARG A 323 -43.91 9.94 -3.08
N TYR A 324 -43.97 10.74 -4.15
CA TYR A 324 -44.78 11.96 -4.24
C TYR A 324 -45.88 11.79 -5.29
N PRO A 325 -46.87 10.91 -5.02
CA PRO A 325 -47.84 10.50 -6.01
C PRO A 325 -49.02 11.47 -6.20
N ASP A 326 -49.01 12.68 -5.63
CA ASP A 326 -50.19 13.54 -5.71
C ASP A 326 -49.94 14.81 -6.55
N ALA A 327 -48.66 15.19 -6.79
CA ALA A 327 -48.20 16.07 -7.88
C ALA A 327 -46.66 16.10 -8.00
N ARG A 328 -46.13 16.43 -9.18
CA ARG A 328 -44.70 16.64 -9.44
C ARG A 328 -44.55 17.89 -10.31
N LEU A 329 -44.01 18.95 -9.74
CA LEU A 329 -44.02 20.30 -10.31
C LEU A 329 -42.60 20.80 -10.58
N TYR A 330 -42.43 21.55 -11.66
CA TYR A 330 -41.18 22.25 -12.00
C TYR A 330 -41.49 23.69 -12.37
N LEU A 331 -40.83 24.64 -11.70
CA LEU A 331 -40.91 26.07 -12.00
C LEU A 331 -39.51 26.69 -12.01
N GLU A 332 -39.21 27.38 -13.10
CA GLU A 332 -37.98 28.16 -13.28
C GLU A 332 -38.20 29.61 -12.83
N LEU A 333 -37.39 30.10 -11.87
CA LEU A 333 -37.49 31.45 -11.31
C LEU A 333 -36.57 32.49 -11.99
N ARG A 334 -35.69 32.07 -12.89
CA ARG A 334 -34.92 32.93 -13.82
C ARG A 334 -34.07 34.00 -13.15
N ALA A 335 -33.45 33.70 -12.01
CA ALA A 335 -32.53 34.63 -11.34
C ALA A 335 -31.35 35.07 -12.25
N HIS A 336 -30.94 34.21 -13.19
CA HIS A 336 -29.76 34.38 -14.04
C HIS A 336 -30.09 34.15 -15.53
N ASP A 337 -31.33 34.43 -15.98
CA ASP A 337 -31.71 34.42 -17.41
C ASP A 337 -31.20 35.72 -18.10
N PRO A 338 -30.42 35.64 -19.20
CA PRO A 338 -29.86 36.82 -19.87
C PRO A 338 -30.89 37.60 -20.70
N THR A 339 -32.10 37.08 -20.91
CA THR A 339 -33.12 37.62 -21.82
C THR A 339 -34.40 38.09 -21.14
N ARG A 340 -34.65 37.67 -19.89
CA ARG A 340 -35.93 37.90 -19.18
C ARG A 340 -35.67 38.28 -17.72
N PRO A 341 -36.50 39.15 -17.13
CA PRO A 341 -36.40 39.46 -15.71
C PRO A 341 -36.75 38.23 -14.83
N PRO A 342 -36.17 38.13 -13.62
CA PRO A 342 -36.52 37.10 -12.65
C PRO A 342 -38.02 37.07 -12.34
N LEU A 343 -38.56 35.87 -12.08
CA LEU A 343 -39.96 35.67 -11.80
C LEU A 343 -40.31 36.13 -10.38
N ASP A 344 -41.27 37.05 -10.26
CA ASP A 344 -41.74 37.52 -8.95
C ASP A 344 -42.60 36.45 -8.26
N THR A 345 -42.60 36.45 -6.92
CA THR A 345 -43.26 35.43 -6.11
C THR A 345 -44.77 35.36 -6.32
N ALA A 346 -45.43 36.48 -6.66
CA ALA A 346 -46.88 36.49 -6.90
C ALA A 346 -47.23 35.81 -8.23
N THR A 347 -46.41 35.99 -9.27
CA THR A 347 -46.54 35.24 -10.53
C THR A 347 -46.16 33.76 -10.36
N ALA A 348 -45.11 33.45 -9.58
CA ALA A 348 -44.70 32.08 -9.27
C ALA A 348 -45.81 31.26 -8.61
N LEU A 349 -46.44 31.77 -7.53
CA LEU A 349 -47.61 31.16 -6.88
C LEU A 349 -48.76 30.90 -7.87
N SER A 350 -49.01 31.87 -8.75
CA SER A 350 -50.09 31.79 -9.73
C SER A 350 -49.84 30.77 -10.83
N ALA A 351 -48.57 30.48 -11.14
CA ALA A 351 -48.16 29.41 -12.04
C ALA A 351 -48.32 28.03 -11.37
N LEU A 352 -47.81 27.86 -10.15
CA LEU A 352 -47.86 26.59 -9.42
C LEU A 352 -49.29 26.12 -9.14
N LEU A 353 -50.19 27.01 -8.72
CA LEU A 353 -51.62 26.69 -8.54
C LEU A 353 -52.26 26.19 -9.84
N ARG A 354 -51.91 26.77 -11.00
CA ARG A 354 -52.40 26.29 -12.31
C ARG A 354 -51.83 24.93 -12.69
N MET A 355 -50.57 24.65 -12.36
CA MET A 355 -49.95 23.34 -12.62
C MET A 355 -50.60 22.20 -11.81
N LEU A 356 -51.14 22.50 -10.62
CA LEU A 356 -51.98 21.58 -9.84
C LEU A 356 -53.39 21.34 -10.45
N GLY A 357 -53.70 21.94 -11.59
CA GLY A 357 -54.99 21.83 -12.27
C GLY A 357 -56.06 22.80 -11.78
N ILE A 358 -55.71 23.80 -10.97
CA ILE A 358 -56.67 24.77 -10.42
C ILE A 358 -57.03 25.80 -11.51
N PRO A 359 -58.31 25.93 -11.91
CA PRO A 359 -58.70 26.90 -12.94
C PRO A 359 -58.40 28.33 -12.51
N ALA A 360 -57.93 29.16 -13.45
CA ALA A 360 -57.56 30.56 -13.16
C ALA A 360 -58.70 31.41 -12.56
N THR A 361 -59.96 31.01 -12.74
CA THR A 361 -61.15 31.64 -12.14
C THR A 361 -61.36 31.33 -10.66
N ARG A 362 -60.65 30.33 -10.11
CA ARG A 362 -60.67 29.99 -8.67
C ARG A 362 -59.47 30.53 -7.90
N ILE A 363 -58.46 31.09 -8.57
CA ILE A 363 -57.27 31.63 -7.93
C ILE A 363 -57.59 33.04 -7.39
N PRO A 364 -57.42 33.31 -6.07
CA PRO A 364 -57.71 34.62 -5.48
C PRO A 364 -56.91 35.77 -6.08
N SER A 365 -57.47 36.98 -6.07
CA SER A 365 -56.75 38.19 -6.52
C SER A 365 -55.71 38.67 -5.51
N SER A 366 -55.97 38.53 -4.21
CA SER A 366 -55.07 38.88 -3.10
C SER A 366 -53.84 37.95 -3.03
N PHE A 367 -52.67 38.51 -2.73
CA PHE A 367 -51.43 37.74 -2.56
C PHE A 367 -51.49 36.79 -1.36
N GLY A 368 -51.99 37.26 -0.20
CA GLY A 368 -52.11 36.44 1.01
C GLY A 368 -53.03 35.24 0.81
N ASP A 369 -54.14 35.44 0.09
CA ASP A 369 -55.11 34.37 -0.18
C ASP A 369 -54.54 33.33 -1.17
N ARG A 370 -53.66 33.73 -2.10
CA ARG A 370 -52.91 32.79 -2.96
C ARG A 370 -51.90 31.96 -2.17
N VAL A 371 -51.19 32.56 -1.20
CA VAL A 371 -50.29 31.85 -0.29
C VAL A 371 -51.06 30.83 0.55
N ALA A 372 -52.18 31.23 1.15
CA ALA A 372 -53.04 30.34 1.92
C ALA A 372 -53.60 29.18 1.08
N MET A 373 -54.04 29.44 -0.16
CA MET A 373 -54.49 28.40 -1.09
C MET A 373 -53.37 27.44 -1.50
N TRP A 374 -52.16 27.96 -1.75
CA TRP A 374 -50.99 27.15 -2.07
C TRP A 374 -50.59 26.22 -0.92
N HIS A 375 -50.56 26.74 0.31
CA HIS A 375 -50.30 25.94 1.51
C HIS A 375 -51.37 24.88 1.76
N ALA A 376 -52.65 25.21 1.54
CA ALA A 376 -53.74 24.25 1.66
C ALA A 376 -53.63 23.10 0.64
N GLU A 377 -53.31 23.38 -0.62
CA GLU A 377 -53.15 22.35 -1.65
C GLU A 377 -51.91 21.46 -1.41
N LEU A 378 -50.79 22.02 -0.91
CA LEU A 378 -49.63 21.23 -0.47
C LEU A 378 -49.89 20.43 0.81
N ALA A 379 -50.84 20.83 1.66
CA ALA A 379 -51.24 20.06 2.84
C ALA A 379 -51.96 18.76 2.46
N TYR A 380 -52.84 18.80 1.46
CA TYR A 380 -53.64 17.65 1.02
C TYR A 380 -52.95 16.73 0.00
N ARG A 381 -51.72 17.03 -0.45
CA ARG A 381 -51.01 16.28 -1.51
C ARG A 381 -49.60 15.91 -1.06
N ARG A 382 -49.17 14.68 -1.35
CA ARG A 382 -47.75 14.34 -1.44
C ARG A 382 -47.20 14.83 -2.77
N ALA A 383 -46.81 16.10 -2.81
CA ALA A 383 -46.25 16.74 -3.99
C ALA A 383 -44.73 16.90 -3.89
N ILE A 384 -44.04 16.87 -5.03
CA ILE A 384 -42.67 17.37 -5.15
C ILE A 384 -42.67 18.64 -6.01
N VAL A 385 -41.94 19.67 -5.57
CA VAL A 385 -41.87 20.98 -6.24
C VAL A 385 -40.41 21.37 -6.44
N ILE A 386 -39.98 21.51 -7.69
CA ILE A 386 -38.68 22.07 -8.04
C ILE A 386 -38.82 23.56 -8.31
N LEU A 387 -38.03 24.37 -7.60
CA LEU A 387 -37.82 25.79 -7.83
C LEU A 387 -36.40 25.96 -8.38
N ASP A 388 -36.27 26.10 -9.70
CA ASP A 388 -34.97 26.19 -10.38
C ASP A 388 -34.49 27.65 -10.50
N ASP A 389 -33.18 27.85 -10.30
CA ASP A 389 -32.48 29.13 -10.43
C ASP A 389 -33.04 30.26 -9.54
N VAL A 390 -32.96 30.05 -8.22
CA VAL A 390 -33.43 30.98 -7.18
C VAL A 390 -32.41 32.07 -6.85
N ALA A 391 -32.86 33.33 -6.78
CA ALA A 391 -32.03 34.51 -6.53
C ALA A 391 -31.73 34.75 -5.04
N GLY A 392 -32.71 34.54 -4.16
CA GLY A 392 -32.61 34.93 -2.74
C GLY A 392 -33.72 34.36 -1.88
N ALA A 393 -33.51 34.34 -0.55
CA ALA A 393 -34.42 33.71 0.41
C ALA A 393 -35.82 34.35 0.42
N GLU A 394 -35.92 35.67 0.25
CA GLU A 394 -37.21 36.39 0.24
C GLU A 394 -38.12 35.98 -0.93
N GLN A 395 -37.56 35.53 -2.06
CA GLN A 395 -38.32 35.07 -3.23
C GLN A 395 -39.12 33.78 -2.92
N ILE A 396 -38.59 32.94 -2.03
CA ILE A 396 -39.09 31.58 -1.76
C ILE A 396 -39.82 31.43 -0.43
N ARG A 397 -39.63 32.31 0.57
CA ARG A 397 -40.35 32.21 1.87
C ARG A 397 -41.87 31.97 1.72
N PRO A 398 -42.62 32.65 0.82
CA PRO A 398 -44.06 32.42 0.66
C PRO A 398 -44.42 31.13 -0.09
N LEU A 399 -43.44 30.50 -0.76
CA LEU A 399 -43.61 29.23 -1.49
C LEU A 399 -43.39 28.01 -0.59
N LEU A 400 -42.71 28.16 0.55
CA LEU A 400 -42.54 27.09 1.54
C LEU A 400 -43.82 26.95 2.37
N GLY A 401 -44.36 25.74 2.43
CA GLY A 401 -45.57 25.41 3.20
C GLY A 401 -45.28 24.83 4.59
N THR A 402 -46.36 24.55 5.32
CA THR A 402 -46.34 23.86 6.64
C THR A 402 -46.63 22.35 6.53
N SER A 403 -46.56 21.79 5.33
CA SER A 403 -47.00 20.41 5.07
C SER A 403 -45.85 19.41 5.07
N SER A 404 -45.88 18.46 6.01
CA SER A 404 -44.94 17.34 6.11
C SER A 404 -45.05 16.30 4.98
N SER A 405 -46.08 16.38 4.12
CA SER A 405 -46.34 15.40 3.06
C SER A 405 -45.68 15.73 1.71
N SER A 406 -45.31 17.00 1.48
CA SER A 406 -44.69 17.49 0.24
C SER A 406 -43.17 17.73 0.39
N LEU A 407 -42.42 17.82 -0.70
CA LEU A 407 -40.98 18.12 -0.73
C LEU A 407 -40.69 19.29 -1.68
N VAL A 408 -39.90 20.27 -1.24
CA VAL A 408 -39.44 21.39 -2.09
C VAL A 408 -37.94 21.25 -2.36
N LEU A 409 -37.57 21.14 -3.64
CA LEU A 409 -36.19 21.19 -4.11
C LEU A 409 -35.91 22.58 -4.67
N ILE A 410 -34.86 23.23 -4.18
CA ILE A 410 -34.39 24.55 -4.64
C ILE A 410 -33.03 24.38 -5.28
N THR A 411 -32.83 24.92 -6.48
CA THR A 411 -31.47 25.09 -7.03
C THR A 411 -31.05 26.55 -6.96
N THR A 412 -29.77 26.79 -6.66
CA THR A 412 -29.22 28.14 -6.61
C THR A 412 -27.72 28.14 -6.88
N ARG A 413 -27.21 29.29 -7.32
CA ARG A 413 -25.78 29.53 -7.60
C ARG A 413 -25.07 30.23 -6.44
N SER A 414 -25.79 30.57 -5.37
CA SER A 414 -25.30 31.35 -4.23
C SER A 414 -25.78 30.77 -2.91
N ARG A 415 -25.08 31.05 -1.81
CA ARG A 415 -25.50 30.61 -0.48
C ARG A 415 -26.73 31.39 0.01
N LEU A 416 -27.86 30.71 0.19
CA LEU A 416 -29.10 31.32 0.72
C LEU A 416 -29.11 31.41 2.25
N ASP A 417 -29.61 32.53 2.78
CA ASP A 417 -29.85 32.78 4.20
C ASP A 417 -31.22 32.25 4.64
N LEU A 418 -31.33 30.93 4.69
CA LEU A 418 -32.44 30.17 5.25
C LEU A 418 -32.09 29.60 6.64
N PRO A 419 -33.08 29.24 7.48
CA PRO A 419 -32.86 28.59 8.77
C PRO A 419 -31.99 27.33 8.70
N SER A 420 -31.43 26.93 9.84
CA SER A 420 -30.59 25.74 9.97
C SER A 420 -31.33 24.42 9.80
N GLU A 421 -32.67 24.40 9.89
CA GLU A 421 -33.49 23.20 9.66
C GLU A 421 -33.63 22.82 8.18
N VAL A 422 -33.11 23.62 7.25
CA VAL A 422 -33.16 23.35 5.80
C VAL A 422 -31.94 22.56 5.36
N GLU A 423 -32.14 21.38 4.76
CA GLU A 423 -31.05 20.54 4.27
C GLU A 423 -30.36 21.19 3.06
N ARG A 424 -29.02 21.12 3.02
CA ARG A 424 -28.20 21.76 1.98
C ARG A 424 -27.26 20.75 1.35
N VAL A 425 -27.40 20.55 0.05
CA VAL A 425 -26.55 19.64 -0.74
C VAL A 425 -25.62 20.48 -1.61
N LEU A 426 -24.32 20.41 -1.34
CA LEU A 426 -23.29 21.09 -2.12
C LEU A 426 -22.81 20.19 -3.26
N LEU A 427 -23.17 20.53 -4.48
CA LEU A 427 -22.82 19.79 -5.69
C LEU A 427 -21.43 20.21 -6.19
N GLY A 428 -20.43 19.35 -5.94
CA GLY A 428 -19.10 19.42 -6.56
C GLY A 428 -19.12 18.98 -8.03
N VAL A 429 -17.97 18.82 -8.71
CA VAL A 429 -17.92 18.27 -10.09
C VAL A 429 -18.00 16.74 -10.12
N LEU A 430 -18.16 16.13 -11.31
CA LEU A 430 -18.27 14.66 -11.39
C LEU A 430 -16.95 13.98 -11.05
N PRO A 431 -16.97 12.85 -10.33
CA PRO A 431 -15.85 11.93 -10.23
C PRO A 431 -15.30 11.56 -11.60
N ARG A 432 -14.00 11.24 -11.67
CA ARG A 432 -13.32 10.99 -12.96
C ARG A 432 -13.93 9.82 -13.75
N GLU A 433 -14.42 8.81 -13.04
CA GLU A 433 -15.08 7.63 -13.63
C GLU A 433 -16.45 8.00 -14.21
N ASP A 434 -17.29 8.73 -13.45
CA ASP A 434 -18.59 9.22 -13.93
C ASP A 434 -18.44 10.21 -15.09
N ALA A 435 -17.44 11.09 -15.02
CA ALA A 435 -17.11 12.00 -16.10
C ALA A 435 -16.68 11.25 -17.39
N ALA A 436 -15.89 10.19 -17.26
CA ALA A 436 -15.50 9.33 -18.37
C ALA A 436 -16.66 8.51 -18.91
N ALA A 437 -17.55 7.99 -18.06
CA ALA A 437 -18.75 7.28 -18.46
C ALA A 437 -19.73 8.22 -19.21
N LEU A 438 -19.93 9.44 -18.72
CA LEU A 438 -20.72 10.49 -19.39
C LEU A 438 -20.13 10.82 -20.77
N ALA A 439 -18.82 11.11 -20.82
CA ALA A 439 -18.11 11.40 -22.07
C ALA A 439 -18.19 10.23 -23.07
N SER A 440 -18.09 8.98 -22.61
CA SER A 440 -18.20 7.77 -23.45
C SER A 440 -19.59 7.58 -24.04
N ARG A 441 -20.64 7.80 -23.24
CA ARG A 441 -22.03 7.71 -23.72
C ARG A 441 -22.31 8.76 -24.80
N LEU A 442 -21.79 9.98 -24.62
CA LEU A 442 -22.00 11.11 -25.54
C LEU A 442 -21.12 11.06 -26.80
N ALA A 443 -19.91 10.51 -26.72
CA ALA A 443 -19.02 10.33 -27.87
C ALA A 443 -19.39 9.09 -28.73
N GLY A 444 -20.11 8.13 -28.15
CA GLY A 444 -20.59 6.94 -28.84
C GLY A 444 -19.62 5.75 -28.82
N ALA A 445 -20.12 4.57 -29.18
CA ALA A 445 -19.47 3.28 -28.95
C ALA A 445 -18.13 3.02 -29.69
N HIS A 446 -17.68 3.96 -30.52
CA HIS A 446 -16.45 3.84 -31.34
C HIS A 446 -15.43 4.95 -31.03
N ALA A 447 -15.65 5.76 -29.99
CA ALA A 447 -14.75 6.82 -29.59
C ALA A 447 -13.45 6.28 -28.95
N ASP A 448 -12.32 6.91 -29.29
CA ASP A 448 -11.00 6.55 -28.76
C ASP A 448 -10.93 6.84 -27.24
N PRO A 449 -10.64 5.84 -26.38
CA PRO A 449 -10.49 6.02 -24.94
C PRO A 449 -9.47 7.11 -24.54
N TYR A 450 -8.45 7.36 -25.37
CA TYR A 450 -7.49 8.44 -25.15
C TYR A 450 -8.15 9.82 -25.31
N LEU A 451 -8.93 10.04 -26.38
CA LEU A 451 -9.66 11.29 -26.61
C LEU A 451 -10.73 11.53 -25.53
N ILE A 452 -11.35 10.47 -25.02
CA ILE A 452 -12.28 10.55 -23.89
C ILE A 452 -11.55 10.99 -22.62
N GLY A 453 -10.38 10.39 -22.33
CA GLY A 453 -9.53 10.80 -21.22
C GLY A 453 -9.16 12.29 -21.29
N GLU A 454 -8.86 12.79 -22.50
CA GLU A 454 -8.56 14.21 -22.73
C GLU A 454 -9.79 15.11 -22.60
N VAL A 455 -10.98 14.73 -23.08
CA VAL A 455 -12.22 15.50 -22.86
C VAL A 455 -12.56 15.62 -21.38
N VAL A 456 -12.41 14.53 -20.60
CA VAL A 456 -12.61 14.55 -19.15
C VAL A 456 -11.58 15.45 -18.46
N ARG A 457 -10.32 15.38 -18.88
CA ARG A 457 -9.22 16.19 -18.34
C ARG A 457 -9.42 17.68 -18.61
N VAL A 458 -9.79 18.05 -19.84
CA VAL A 458 -10.05 19.46 -20.22
C VAL A 458 -11.31 19.99 -19.55
N SER A 459 -12.39 19.19 -19.51
CA SER A 459 -13.65 19.59 -18.87
C SER A 459 -13.59 19.62 -17.34
N GLY A 460 -12.51 19.12 -16.73
CA GLY A 460 -12.34 19.04 -15.28
C GLY A 460 -13.44 18.24 -14.54
N GLY A 461 -14.18 17.37 -15.23
CA GLY A 461 -15.36 16.70 -14.66
C GLY A 461 -16.65 17.55 -14.61
N LEU A 462 -16.70 18.72 -15.23
CA LEU A 462 -17.91 19.56 -15.27
C LEU A 462 -18.92 18.99 -16.31
N PRO A 463 -20.16 18.60 -15.92
CA PRO A 463 -21.12 17.96 -16.83
C PRO A 463 -21.46 18.78 -18.09
N LEU A 464 -21.62 20.09 -17.96
CA LEU A 464 -21.89 20.98 -19.10
C LEU A 464 -20.74 20.95 -20.12
N ALA A 465 -19.50 21.08 -19.65
CA ALA A 465 -18.32 21.07 -20.51
C ALA A 465 -18.11 19.71 -21.19
N ILE A 466 -18.44 18.60 -20.50
CA ILE A 466 -18.40 17.26 -21.10
C ILE A 466 -19.48 17.14 -22.19
N THR A 467 -20.71 17.60 -21.92
CA THR A 467 -21.83 17.57 -22.90
C THR A 467 -21.49 18.33 -24.18
N LEU A 468 -20.81 19.47 -24.08
CA LEU A 468 -20.42 20.29 -25.23
C LEU A 468 -19.23 19.72 -26.03
N ASN A 469 -18.28 19.04 -25.36
CA ASN A 469 -17.04 18.59 -25.99
C ASN A 469 -17.01 17.11 -26.39
N ALA A 470 -17.71 16.21 -25.69
CA ALA A 470 -17.68 14.77 -25.95
C ALA A 470 -18.16 14.36 -27.37
N PRO A 471 -19.21 14.97 -27.97
CA PRO A 471 -19.63 14.62 -29.33
C PRO A 471 -18.52 14.87 -30.39
N ARG A 472 -17.63 15.84 -30.15
CA ARG A 472 -16.50 16.16 -31.04
C ARG A 472 -15.44 15.07 -31.02
N ALA A 473 -15.19 14.45 -29.85
CA ALA A 473 -14.29 13.31 -29.72
C ALA A 473 -14.78 12.09 -30.51
N GLY A 474 -16.09 11.85 -30.51
CA GLY A 474 -16.72 10.81 -31.34
C GLY A 474 -16.55 11.05 -32.83
N ALA A 475 -16.77 12.29 -33.28
CA ALA A 475 -16.61 12.67 -34.69
C ALA A 475 -15.15 12.56 -35.18
N ALA A 476 -14.17 12.93 -34.35
CA ALA A 476 -12.75 12.85 -34.69
C ALA A 476 -12.27 11.41 -34.95
N GLY A 477 -12.83 10.43 -34.25
CA GLY A 477 -12.51 9.00 -34.42
C GLY A 477 -12.81 8.43 -35.81
N ASN A 478 -13.67 9.09 -36.60
CA ASN A 478 -14.18 8.57 -37.87
C ASN A 478 -13.42 9.04 -39.14
N GLY A 479 -12.30 9.79 -39.04
CA GLY A 479 -11.50 10.04 -40.25
C GLY A 479 -10.42 11.13 -40.25
N ALA A 480 -10.21 11.89 -39.16
CA ALA A 480 -9.25 12.98 -39.15
C ALA A 480 -8.18 12.80 -38.06
N ARG A 481 -7.05 12.18 -38.42
CA ARG A 481 -5.87 12.08 -37.56
C ARG A 481 -5.09 13.41 -37.65
N PRO A 482 -4.99 14.21 -36.57
CA PRO A 482 -4.17 15.42 -36.61
C PRO A 482 -2.69 15.04 -36.77
N CYS A 483 -1.96 15.78 -37.59
CA CYS A 483 -0.53 15.51 -37.79
C CYS A 483 0.27 15.81 -36.51
N SER A 484 1.30 15.00 -36.29
CA SER A 484 2.23 15.10 -35.15
C SER A 484 2.90 16.47 -35.03
N GLY A 485 2.88 17.08 -33.83
CA GLY A 485 3.76 18.22 -33.54
C GLY A 485 3.38 19.14 -32.38
N GLY A 486 2.12 19.13 -31.91
CA GLY A 486 1.64 19.99 -30.82
C GLY A 486 0.93 19.23 -29.71
N THR A 487 0.88 19.81 -28.51
CA THR A 487 0.05 19.30 -27.39
C THR A 487 -1.40 19.14 -27.84
N GLY A 488 -2.00 17.96 -27.60
CA GLY A 488 -3.23 17.48 -28.24
C GLY A 488 -4.55 18.20 -27.89
N THR A 489 -4.50 19.45 -27.44
CA THR A 489 -5.67 20.26 -27.02
C THR A 489 -6.27 21.11 -28.13
N ALA A 490 -5.56 21.34 -29.24
CA ALA A 490 -5.93 22.32 -30.27
C ALA A 490 -7.29 22.05 -30.97
N TRP A 491 -7.78 20.81 -30.99
CA TRP A 491 -9.05 20.45 -31.63
C TRP A 491 -10.28 20.59 -30.70
N ILE A 492 -10.06 20.79 -29.39
CA ILE A 492 -11.13 21.09 -28.41
C ILE A 492 -11.31 22.61 -28.27
N ALA A 493 -10.23 23.37 -28.46
CA ALA A 493 -10.18 24.82 -28.27
C ALA A 493 -10.90 25.67 -29.36
N ASP A 494 -11.55 25.03 -30.34
CA ASP A 494 -12.15 25.75 -31.48
C ASP A 494 -13.55 26.33 -31.12
N GLY A 495 -13.53 27.52 -30.52
CA GLY A 495 -14.64 28.47 -30.44
C GLY A 495 -15.84 28.05 -29.58
N SER A 496 -16.85 27.44 -30.19
CA SER A 496 -18.25 27.62 -29.76
C SER A 496 -18.66 26.96 -28.43
N GLY A 497 -17.81 26.09 -27.86
CA GLY A 497 -18.09 25.41 -26.58
C GLY A 497 -17.50 26.15 -25.37
N HIS A 498 -16.44 26.94 -25.59
CA HIS A 498 -15.84 27.77 -24.55
C HIS A 498 -16.74 28.96 -24.22
N ASP A 499 -17.34 29.61 -25.23
CA ASP A 499 -18.21 30.77 -25.04
C ASP A 499 -19.38 30.52 -24.06
N GLU A 500 -20.01 29.33 -24.11
CA GLU A 500 -21.12 28.99 -23.19
C GLU A 500 -20.65 28.71 -21.74
N ILE A 501 -19.45 28.13 -21.59
CA ILE A 501 -18.84 27.86 -20.28
C ILE A 501 -18.33 29.16 -19.64
N ASP A 502 -17.64 29.97 -20.44
CA ASP A 502 -17.13 31.27 -20.03
C ASP A 502 -18.25 32.26 -19.75
N ALA A 503 -19.36 32.24 -20.51
CA ALA A 503 -20.56 33.00 -20.17
C ALA A 503 -21.13 32.58 -18.81
N ALA A 504 -21.09 31.30 -18.47
CA ALA A 504 -21.56 30.81 -17.18
C ALA A 504 -20.67 31.25 -16.00
N PHE A 505 -19.35 31.35 -16.19
CA PHE A 505 -18.41 31.89 -15.19
C PHE A 505 -18.38 33.43 -15.15
N GLU A 506 -18.57 34.10 -16.29
CA GLU A 506 -18.62 35.56 -16.43
C GLU A 506 -19.72 36.18 -15.57
N MET A 507 -20.86 35.50 -15.38
CA MET A 507 -21.90 35.97 -14.44
C MET A 507 -21.38 36.02 -13.00
N SER A 508 -20.85 34.90 -12.49
CA SER A 508 -20.25 34.85 -11.14
C SER A 508 -19.03 35.75 -10.98
N TYR A 509 -18.30 36.03 -12.07
CA TYR A 509 -17.21 36.99 -12.08
C TYR A 509 -17.72 38.44 -12.04
N ARG A 510 -18.81 38.78 -12.76
CA ARG A 510 -19.37 40.14 -12.79
C ARG A 510 -19.87 40.61 -11.43
N ASP A 511 -20.47 39.72 -10.65
CA ASP A 511 -21.02 40.00 -9.32
C ASP A 511 -19.94 40.37 -8.28
N LEU A 512 -18.67 40.05 -8.53
CA LEU A 512 -17.55 40.40 -7.66
C LEU A 512 -17.23 41.92 -7.70
N THR A 513 -16.80 42.46 -6.56
CA THR A 513 -16.22 43.81 -6.49
C THR A 513 -14.87 43.88 -7.23
N PRO A 514 -14.36 45.09 -7.57
CA PRO A 514 -13.06 45.22 -8.24
C PRO A 514 -11.88 44.58 -7.48
N GLY A 515 -11.91 44.61 -6.14
CA GLY A 515 -10.91 43.96 -5.30
C GLY A 515 -10.97 42.43 -5.39
N GLU A 516 -12.17 41.86 -5.31
CA GLU A 516 -12.39 40.40 -5.43
C GLU A 516 -12.08 39.89 -6.85
N LYS A 517 -12.34 40.68 -7.90
CA LYS A 517 -11.92 40.37 -9.28
C LYS A 517 -10.40 40.25 -9.39
N SER A 518 -9.66 41.23 -8.83
CA SER A 518 -8.20 41.17 -8.74
C SER A 518 -7.71 39.97 -7.93
N ALA A 519 -8.36 39.65 -6.80
CA ALA A 519 -8.02 38.49 -5.99
C ALA A 519 -8.24 37.18 -6.77
N PHE A 520 -9.41 37.01 -7.41
CA PHE A 520 -9.74 35.85 -8.24
C PHE A 520 -8.68 35.57 -9.32
N ARG A 521 -8.32 36.60 -10.11
CA ARG A 521 -7.30 36.51 -11.16
C ARG A 521 -5.94 36.11 -10.60
N ARG A 522 -5.46 36.81 -9.57
CA ARG A 522 -4.15 36.55 -8.94
C ARG A 522 -4.06 35.16 -8.30
N LEU A 523 -5.13 34.72 -7.66
CA LEU A 523 -5.22 33.37 -7.09
C LEU A 523 -5.20 32.30 -8.18
N GLY A 524 -5.83 32.54 -9.33
CA GLY A 524 -5.79 31.66 -10.49
C GLY A 524 -4.38 31.39 -11.04
N LEU A 525 -3.45 32.33 -10.85
CA LEU A 525 -2.03 32.18 -11.22
C LEU A 525 -1.31 31.11 -10.38
N SER A 526 -1.84 30.72 -9.21
CA SER A 526 -1.18 29.75 -8.33
C SER A 526 -0.89 28.43 -9.08
N PRO A 527 0.35 27.92 -9.03
CA PRO A 527 0.72 26.62 -9.58
C PRO A 527 0.39 25.46 -8.61
N CYS A 528 0.08 25.78 -7.35
CA CYS A 528 -0.28 24.83 -6.31
C CYS A 528 -1.69 24.28 -6.56
N ARG A 529 -1.90 22.99 -6.26
CA ARG A 529 -3.23 22.35 -6.38
C ARG A 529 -4.22 23.06 -5.46
N ASP A 530 -3.81 23.25 -4.21
CA ASP A 530 -4.55 23.93 -3.17
C ASP A 530 -3.83 25.24 -2.81
N VAL A 531 -4.58 26.18 -2.26
CA VAL A 531 -4.17 27.53 -1.90
C VAL A 531 -4.53 27.73 -0.42
N THR A 532 -3.54 28.05 0.40
CA THR A 532 -3.73 28.46 1.80
C THR A 532 -4.04 29.95 1.90
N VAL A 533 -4.48 30.40 3.08
CA VAL A 533 -4.64 31.84 3.36
C VAL A 533 -3.29 32.59 3.24
N MET A 534 -2.17 31.94 3.54
CA MET A 534 -0.83 32.51 3.34
C MET A 534 -0.47 32.63 1.84
N ASP A 535 -0.81 31.65 1.02
CA ASP A 535 -0.59 31.73 -0.43
C ASP A 535 -1.43 32.85 -1.06
N ALA A 536 -2.66 33.03 -0.56
CA ALA A 536 -3.55 34.10 -0.96
C ALA A 536 -3.00 35.48 -0.59
N ALA A 537 -2.48 35.65 0.62
CA ALA A 537 -1.79 36.86 1.05
C ALA A 537 -0.59 37.20 0.14
N ALA A 538 0.27 36.22 -0.16
CA ALA A 538 1.43 36.39 -1.04
C ALA A 538 1.06 36.81 -2.47
N LEU A 539 0.08 36.13 -3.08
CA LEU A 539 -0.36 36.43 -4.44
C LEU A 539 -1.03 37.81 -4.50
N CYS A 540 -1.93 38.10 -3.57
CA CYS A 540 -2.73 39.32 -3.57
C CYS A 540 -2.02 40.57 -3.02
N ASP A 541 -0.88 40.44 -2.32
CA ASP A 541 -0.10 41.55 -1.73
C ASP A 541 -0.84 42.24 -0.56
N THR A 542 -1.28 41.44 0.41
CA THR A 542 -2.28 41.82 1.43
C THR A 542 -2.08 41.00 2.71
N THR A 543 -2.69 41.43 3.82
CA THR A 543 -2.59 40.72 5.11
C THR A 543 -3.33 39.37 5.09
N GLN A 544 -3.00 38.45 5.99
CA GLN A 544 -3.70 37.16 6.08
C GLN A 544 -5.20 37.30 6.41
N GLU A 545 -5.61 38.35 7.13
CA GLU A 545 -7.01 38.56 7.51
C GLU A 545 -7.84 39.06 6.32
N GLU A 546 -7.31 40.02 5.56
CA GLU A 546 -7.91 40.46 4.30
C GLU A 546 -7.94 39.31 3.26
N ALA A 547 -6.87 38.52 3.17
CA ALA A 547 -6.80 37.35 2.30
C ALA A 547 -7.84 36.28 2.69
N ARG A 548 -8.08 36.05 3.98
CA ARG A 548 -9.15 35.18 4.48
C ARG A 548 -10.51 35.66 4.00
N ILE A 549 -10.82 36.96 4.14
CA ILE A 549 -12.08 37.55 3.67
C ILE A 549 -12.25 37.37 2.16
N MET A 550 -11.21 37.67 1.36
CA MET A 550 -11.26 37.48 -0.10
C MET A 550 -11.53 36.02 -0.49
N VAL A 551 -10.84 35.08 0.15
CA VAL A 551 -11.02 33.64 -0.12
C VAL A 551 -12.40 33.16 0.31
N GLU A 552 -12.91 33.60 1.47
CA GLU A 552 -14.28 33.30 1.90
C GLU A 552 -15.33 33.84 0.93
N THR A 553 -15.18 35.06 0.40
CA THR A 553 -16.09 35.58 -0.63
C THR A 553 -16.03 34.72 -1.89
N LEU A 554 -14.85 34.37 -2.39
CA LEU A 554 -14.73 33.49 -3.57
C LEU A 554 -15.32 32.09 -3.35
N VAL A 555 -15.31 31.58 -2.11
CA VAL A 555 -16.05 30.35 -1.73
C VAL A 555 -17.57 30.59 -1.72
N ARG A 556 -18.07 31.73 -1.25
CA ARG A 556 -19.51 32.08 -1.30
C ARG A 556 -20.05 32.18 -2.72
N HIS A 557 -19.24 32.65 -3.68
CA HIS A 557 -19.57 32.67 -5.11
C HIS A 557 -19.22 31.35 -5.85
N HIS A 558 -18.83 30.29 -5.13
CA HIS A 558 -18.44 28.98 -5.67
C HIS A 558 -17.31 29.00 -6.71
N LEU A 559 -16.49 30.05 -6.72
CA LEU A 559 -15.28 30.19 -7.54
C LEU A 559 -14.07 29.49 -6.91
N LEU A 560 -14.09 29.32 -5.59
CA LEU A 560 -13.21 28.45 -4.82
C LEU A 560 -14.03 27.39 -4.06
N GLN A 561 -13.40 26.26 -3.75
CA GLN A 561 -13.98 25.18 -2.95
C GLN A 561 -13.06 24.88 -1.74
N PRO A 562 -13.60 24.60 -0.54
CA PRO A 562 -12.79 24.13 0.58
C PRO A 562 -12.26 22.71 0.27
N ALA A 563 -10.95 22.51 0.39
CA ALA A 563 -10.29 21.22 0.14
C ALA A 563 -9.91 20.50 1.45
N ALA A 564 -9.49 21.27 2.46
CA ALA A 564 -9.22 20.84 3.83
C ALA A 564 -9.33 22.08 4.75
N PRO A 565 -9.31 21.94 6.09
CA PRO A 565 -9.28 23.10 6.98
C PRO A 565 -8.14 24.08 6.63
N GLY A 566 -8.48 25.31 6.26
CA GLY A 566 -7.52 26.34 5.82
C GLY A 566 -6.95 26.20 4.41
N ARG A 567 -7.37 25.19 3.62
CA ARG A 567 -6.95 24.97 2.22
C ARG A 567 -8.13 25.08 1.26
N TYR A 568 -7.92 25.78 0.15
CA TYR A 568 -8.94 26.09 -0.84
C TYR A 568 -8.46 25.72 -2.24
N ARG A 569 -9.36 25.29 -3.12
CA ARG A 569 -9.04 24.77 -4.45
C ARG A 569 -9.90 25.44 -5.51
N PHE A 570 -9.28 25.85 -6.62
CA PHE A 570 -10.00 26.12 -7.85
C PHE A 570 -10.39 24.83 -8.55
N HIS A 571 -11.58 24.81 -9.14
CA HIS A 571 -11.86 23.90 -10.25
C HIS A 571 -10.99 24.26 -11.46
N ASP A 572 -10.52 23.28 -12.22
CA ASP A 572 -9.50 23.51 -13.27
C ASP A 572 -9.99 24.44 -14.40
N LEU A 573 -11.28 24.37 -14.78
CA LEU A 573 -11.86 25.32 -15.75
C LEU A 573 -11.93 26.74 -15.16
N VAL A 574 -12.34 26.87 -13.90
CA VAL A 574 -12.39 28.18 -13.21
C VAL A 574 -10.99 28.77 -13.03
N ARG A 575 -9.96 27.94 -12.79
CA ARG A 575 -8.56 28.38 -12.76
C ARG A 575 -8.08 28.86 -14.13
N THR A 576 -8.47 28.16 -15.19
CA THR A 576 -8.14 28.51 -16.57
C THR A 576 -8.78 29.85 -16.92
N TYR A 577 -10.07 30.01 -16.65
CA TYR A 577 -10.80 31.27 -16.80
C TYR A 577 -10.16 32.42 -15.99
N ALA A 578 -9.78 32.18 -14.73
CA ALA A 578 -9.08 33.16 -13.91
C ALA A 578 -7.73 33.60 -14.50
N ARG A 579 -6.98 32.68 -15.13
CA ARG A 579 -5.70 32.96 -15.80
C ARG A 579 -5.88 33.75 -17.10
N GLU A 580 -6.82 33.35 -17.95
CA GLU A 580 -7.14 34.11 -19.17
C GLU A 580 -7.59 35.54 -18.86
N ARG A 581 -8.36 35.71 -17.78
CA ARG A 581 -8.73 37.03 -17.27
C ARG A 581 -7.52 37.79 -16.72
N ALA A 582 -6.61 37.13 -16.01
CA ALA A 582 -5.36 37.75 -15.55
C ALA A 582 -4.47 38.20 -16.72
N GLU A 583 -4.44 37.46 -17.83
CA GLU A 583 -3.67 37.82 -19.03
C GLU A 583 -4.30 38.97 -19.82
N ARG A 584 -5.63 39.10 -19.83
CA ARG A 584 -6.36 40.16 -20.54
C ARG A 584 -6.53 41.46 -19.74
N GLU A 585 -6.67 41.38 -18.41
CA GLU A 585 -7.11 42.51 -17.57
C GLU A 585 -6.06 43.03 -16.58
N ASP A 586 -5.03 42.26 -16.21
CA ASP A 586 -3.99 42.74 -15.29
C ASP A 586 -2.82 43.43 -16.01
N PRO A 587 -2.18 44.46 -15.41
CA PRO A 587 -1.06 45.17 -16.03
C PRO A 587 0.13 44.27 -16.34
N GLU A 588 0.88 44.58 -17.40
CA GLU A 588 2.10 43.85 -17.76
C GLU A 588 3.06 43.68 -16.58
N GLY A 589 3.52 42.45 -16.37
CA GLY A 589 4.36 42.06 -15.24
C GLY A 589 3.66 41.99 -13.87
N GLY A 590 2.37 42.34 -13.76
CA GLY A 590 1.58 42.16 -12.53
C GLY A 590 1.51 40.70 -12.10
N ASN A 591 1.16 39.82 -13.04
CA ASN A 591 1.08 38.37 -12.82
C ASN A 591 2.44 37.78 -12.44
N ARG A 592 3.51 38.24 -13.10
CA ARG A 592 4.90 37.90 -12.80
C ARG A 592 5.29 38.27 -11.37
N ARG A 593 4.90 39.46 -10.88
CA ARG A 593 5.17 39.90 -9.50
C ARG A 593 4.39 39.09 -8.46
N ALA A 594 3.14 38.73 -8.74
CA ALA A 594 2.33 37.90 -7.83
C ALA A 594 2.94 36.50 -7.64
N VAL A 595 3.27 35.81 -8.74
CA VAL A 595 3.93 34.50 -8.70
C VAL A 595 5.29 34.57 -8.01
N ARG A 596 6.06 35.64 -8.23
CA ARG A 596 7.34 35.84 -7.55
C ARG A 596 7.19 35.93 -6.04
N ARG A 597 6.22 36.70 -5.52
CA ARG A 597 5.97 36.80 -4.06
C ARG A 597 5.62 35.45 -3.43
N LEU A 598 4.85 34.62 -4.13
CA LEU A 598 4.56 33.26 -3.68
C LEU A 598 5.85 32.43 -3.57
N LEU A 599 6.72 32.49 -4.58
CA LEU A 599 8.01 31.78 -4.56
C LEU A 599 8.95 32.32 -3.48
N ASP A 600 9.02 33.65 -3.29
CA ASP A 600 9.81 34.29 -2.23
C ASP A 600 9.34 33.82 -0.83
N GLN A 601 8.02 33.79 -0.58
CA GLN A 601 7.43 33.30 0.68
C GLN A 601 7.75 31.82 0.95
N TYR A 602 7.64 30.94 -0.05
CA TYR A 602 7.99 29.53 0.13
C TYR A 602 9.48 29.33 0.37
N VAL A 603 10.35 30.12 -0.27
CA VAL A 603 11.80 30.08 0.00
C VAL A 603 12.11 30.45 1.46
N GLU A 604 11.49 31.52 1.97
CA GLU A 604 11.65 31.95 3.36
C GLU A 604 11.08 30.95 4.37
N THR A 605 9.89 30.41 4.09
CA THR A 605 9.19 29.47 4.99
C THR A 605 9.93 28.13 5.07
N VAL A 606 10.33 27.56 3.92
CA VAL A 606 11.14 26.32 3.88
C VAL A 606 12.50 26.55 4.54
N GLY A 607 13.17 27.68 4.28
CA GLY A 607 14.44 28.01 4.93
C GLY A 607 14.32 28.08 6.46
N THR A 608 13.25 28.70 6.96
CA THR A 608 12.97 28.81 8.40
C THR A 608 12.65 27.46 9.04
N ALA A 609 11.80 26.65 8.40
CA ALA A 609 11.45 25.32 8.87
C ALA A 609 12.68 24.38 8.93
N MET A 610 13.51 24.39 7.88
CA MET A 610 14.72 23.58 7.83
C MET A 610 15.77 24.04 8.85
N ALA A 611 15.94 25.35 9.06
CA ALA A 611 16.82 25.87 10.11
C ALA A 611 16.37 25.41 11.52
N ALA A 612 15.06 25.43 11.82
CA ALA A 612 14.54 24.94 13.09
C ALA A 612 14.83 23.44 13.31
N ILE A 613 14.67 22.61 12.27
CA ILE A 613 14.98 21.17 12.31
C ILE A 613 16.48 20.94 12.50
N HIS A 614 17.33 21.66 11.75
CA HIS A 614 18.79 21.54 11.83
C HIS A 614 19.33 21.95 13.22
N LEU A 615 18.81 23.03 13.82
CA LEU A 615 19.16 23.42 15.20
C LEU A 615 18.78 22.35 16.22
N ALA A 616 17.59 21.73 16.09
CA ALA A 616 17.16 20.65 16.97
C ALA A 616 18.00 19.37 16.82
N CYS A 617 18.57 19.14 15.63
CA CYS A 617 19.53 18.06 15.37
C CYS A 617 20.99 18.43 15.72
N GLY A 618 21.25 19.58 16.34
CA GLY A 618 22.57 19.99 16.80
C GLY A 618 23.50 20.54 15.71
N ALA A 619 22.99 20.84 14.51
CA ALA A 619 23.78 21.40 13.43
C ALA A 619 24.03 22.92 13.62
N THR A 620 25.19 23.38 13.17
CA THR A 620 25.56 24.80 13.15
C THR A 620 24.92 25.51 11.95
N CYS A 621 23.84 26.26 12.20
CA CYS A 621 23.27 27.19 11.21
C CYS A 621 22.97 28.56 11.82
N GLU A 622 22.80 29.57 10.97
CA GLU A 622 22.29 30.87 11.41
C GLU A 622 20.87 30.71 11.97
N ARG A 623 20.57 31.38 13.09
CA ARG A 623 19.21 31.36 13.65
C ARG A 623 18.27 32.12 12.71
N PRO A 624 17.08 31.58 12.39
CA PRO A 624 16.13 32.27 11.54
C PRO A 624 15.72 33.62 12.15
N ARG A 625 15.55 34.63 11.29
CA ARG A 625 15.12 35.97 11.70
C ARG A 625 13.60 36.03 11.67
N GLY A 626 12.96 35.80 12.80
CA GLY A 626 11.50 35.82 12.89
C GLY A 626 10.97 35.17 14.16
N GLU A 627 9.67 34.89 14.15
CA GLU A 627 8.98 34.17 15.23
C GLU A 627 9.46 32.70 15.27
N GLN A 628 9.71 32.17 16.47
CA GLN A 628 10.34 30.85 16.63
C GLN A 628 9.32 29.72 16.46
N ILE A 629 9.30 29.10 15.28
CA ILE A 629 8.60 27.83 15.04
C ILE A 629 9.38 26.70 15.74
N GLY A 630 8.69 25.88 16.55
CA GLY A 630 9.28 24.69 17.16
C GLY A 630 9.65 23.64 16.11
N ALA A 631 10.72 22.87 16.32
CA ALA A 631 11.16 21.87 15.34
C ALA A 631 10.10 20.80 15.01
N SER A 632 9.24 20.45 15.98
CA SER A 632 8.09 19.56 15.78
C SER A 632 7.04 20.17 14.85
N ASP A 633 6.73 21.45 15.01
CA ASP A 633 5.77 22.18 14.15
C ASP A 633 6.35 22.39 12.74
N ALA A 634 7.65 22.67 12.63
CA ALA A 634 8.36 22.75 11.36
C ALA A 634 8.35 21.42 10.59
N ARG A 635 8.57 20.28 11.27
CA ARG A 635 8.43 18.93 10.68
C ARG A 635 7.00 18.66 10.22
N ARG A 636 6.01 19.00 11.05
CA ARG A 636 4.59 18.82 10.71
C ARG A 636 4.21 19.63 9.47
N TRP A 637 4.59 20.91 9.43
CA TRP A 637 4.33 21.78 8.28
C TRP A 637 5.00 21.26 7.00
N LEU A 638 6.28 20.83 7.07
CA LEU A 638 6.93 20.20 5.91
C LEU A 638 6.26 18.88 5.50
N GLY A 639 5.73 18.09 6.46
CA GLY A 639 4.93 16.89 6.18
C GLY A 639 3.66 17.19 5.38
N ASP A 640 3.03 18.34 5.64
CA ASP A 640 1.84 18.80 4.93
C ASP A 640 2.18 19.51 3.59
N GLU A 641 3.39 20.08 3.42
CA GLU A 641 3.74 20.97 2.29
C GLU A 641 4.86 20.49 1.34
N TRP A 642 5.59 19.41 1.64
CA TRP A 642 6.75 19.00 0.81
C TRP A 642 6.38 18.79 -0.67
N SER A 643 5.19 18.24 -0.94
CA SER A 643 4.68 18.02 -2.29
C SER A 643 4.34 19.33 -3.01
N THR A 644 3.89 20.36 -2.27
CA THR A 644 3.70 21.72 -2.78
C THR A 644 5.04 22.37 -3.13
N VAL A 645 6.07 22.20 -2.29
CA VAL A 645 7.43 22.70 -2.53
C VAL A 645 8.03 22.09 -3.80
N LEU A 646 7.89 20.78 -4.00
CA LEU A 646 8.31 20.12 -5.25
C LEU A 646 7.53 20.62 -6.46
N ARG A 647 6.21 20.84 -6.33
CA ARG A 647 5.39 21.39 -7.41
C ARG A 647 5.79 22.82 -7.78
N LEU A 648 6.13 23.65 -6.81
CA LEU A 648 6.66 25.01 -7.01
C LEU A 648 8.03 24.98 -7.68
N ALA A 649 8.93 24.07 -7.26
CA ALA A 649 10.24 23.89 -7.88
C ALA A 649 10.12 23.44 -9.35
N GLN A 650 9.20 22.52 -9.67
CA GLN A 650 8.88 22.11 -11.04
C GLN A 650 8.34 23.29 -11.86
N TYR A 651 7.31 23.98 -11.37
CA TYR A 651 6.72 25.13 -12.07
C TYR A 651 7.78 26.21 -12.34
N ALA A 652 8.65 26.49 -11.36
CA ALA A 652 9.74 27.45 -11.52
C ALA A 652 10.77 27.03 -12.58
N ALA A 653 10.99 25.72 -12.79
CA ALA A 653 11.91 25.17 -13.79
C ALA A 653 11.35 25.24 -15.22
N GLU A 654 10.04 25.05 -15.35
CA GLU A 654 9.29 25.16 -16.61
C GLU A 654 9.19 26.61 -17.11
N HIS A 655 9.43 27.59 -16.24
CA HIS A 655 9.33 29.03 -16.51
C HIS A 655 10.70 29.74 -16.33
N GLU A 656 10.68 31.07 -16.25
CA GLU A 656 11.88 31.92 -16.09
C GLU A 656 12.50 31.90 -14.68
N TRP A 657 11.97 31.09 -13.75
CA TRP A 657 12.26 31.15 -12.32
C TRP A 657 13.28 30.09 -11.84
N LYS A 658 14.14 29.62 -12.73
CA LYS A 658 15.10 28.51 -12.52
C LYS A 658 15.93 28.62 -11.23
N ALA A 659 16.27 29.83 -10.79
CA ALA A 659 16.98 30.05 -9.52
C ALA A 659 16.17 29.60 -8.29
N TYR A 660 14.84 29.72 -8.31
CA TYR A 660 13.95 29.23 -7.27
C TYR A 660 13.87 27.70 -7.24
N THR A 661 13.92 27.02 -8.39
CA THR A 661 14.06 25.55 -8.43
C THR A 661 15.30 25.08 -7.70
N VAL A 662 16.45 25.71 -7.99
CA VAL A 662 17.74 25.39 -7.34
C VAL A 662 17.68 25.71 -5.85
N GLY A 663 17.12 26.86 -5.47
CA GLY A 663 16.95 27.28 -4.08
C GLY A 663 16.09 26.32 -3.26
N LEU A 664 14.85 26.07 -3.70
CA LEU A 664 13.88 25.20 -3.03
C LEU A 664 14.41 23.77 -2.91
N MET A 665 14.93 23.19 -4.00
CA MET A 665 15.48 21.82 -3.98
C MET A 665 16.70 21.68 -3.06
N ARG A 666 17.56 22.71 -2.99
CA ARG A 666 18.72 22.70 -2.08
C ARG A 666 18.29 22.72 -0.61
N MET A 667 17.21 23.43 -0.27
CA MET A 667 16.76 23.55 1.12
C MET A 667 16.00 22.32 1.59
N ILE A 668 15.11 21.76 0.77
CA ILE A 668 14.30 20.59 1.16
C ILE A 668 15.05 19.25 1.05
N ALA A 669 16.24 19.21 0.43
CA ALA A 669 17.03 17.99 0.20
C ALA A 669 17.18 17.11 1.45
N ASP A 670 17.63 17.72 2.56
CA ASP A 670 17.89 17.00 3.81
C ASP A 670 16.59 16.45 4.43
N TYR A 671 15.45 17.13 4.24
CA TYR A 671 14.13 16.65 4.67
C TYR A 671 13.66 15.45 3.86
N LEU A 672 13.79 15.50 2.52
CA LEU A 672 13.43 14.37 1.66
C LEU A 672 14.30 13.13 1.99
N ASP A 673 15.56 13.32 2.37
CA ASP A 673 16.40 12.20 2.84
C ASP A 673 15.94 11.65 4.21
N MET A 674 15.66 12.52 5.18
CA MET A 674 15.20 12.13 6.51
C MET A 674 13.88 11.35 6.46
N GLU A 675 12.92 11.78 5.64
CA GLU A 675 11.61 11.12 5.46
C GLU A 675 11.62 10.00 4.41
N SER A 676 12.79 9.69 3.82
CA SER A 676 12.98 8.60 2.85
C SER A 676 12.26 8.75 1.50
N LEU A 677 11.99 9.99 1.07
CA LEU A 677 11.31 10.35 -0.18
C LEU A 677 12.28 10.35 -1.38
N TRP A 678 12.98 9.24 -1.62
CA TRP A 678 14.17 9.23 -2.50
C TRP A 678 13.89 9.33 -4.00
N GLU A 679 12.79 8.77 -4.54
CA GLU A 679 12.46 8.95 -5.96
C GLU A 679 11.96 10.38 -6.24
N ASP A 680 11.20 10.99 -5.32
CA ASP A 680 10.80 12.40 -5.40
C ASP A 680 12.02 13.33 -5.32
N ALA A 681 12.97 13.05 -4.41
CA ALA A 681 14.25 13.74 -4.36
C ALA A 681 15.03 13.58 -5.67
N ALA A 682 15.09 12.38 -6.25
CA ALA A 682 15.78 12.15 -7.53
C ALA A 682 15.11 12.91 -8.69
N MET A 683 13.78 13.04 -8.71
CA MET A 683 13.07 13.86 -9.69
C MET A 683 13.39 15.35 -9.51
N GLY A 684 13.29 15.85 -8.27
CA GLY A 684 13.57 17.24 -7.92
C GLY A 684 15.03 17.65 -8.20
N HIS A 685 16.00 16.80 -7.85
CA HIS A 685 17.42 17.07 -8.15
C HIS A 685 17.74 17.00 -9.65
N ALA A 686 17.02 16.20 -10.44
CA ALA A 686 17.14 16.24 -11.90
C ALA A 686 16.62 17.57 -12.50
N LEU A 687 15.51 18.11 -11.97
CA LEU A 687 15.00 19.44 -12.33
C LEU A 687 15.98 20.54 -11.92
N ALA A 688 16.52 20.49 -10.69
CA ALA A 688 17.54 21.43 -10.22
C ALA A 688 18.82 21.36 -11.05
N LEU A 689 19.28 20.16 -11.44
CA LEU A 689 20.44 19.98 -12.30
C LEU A 689 20.24 20.67 -13.66
N ARG A 690 19.07 20.49 -14.28
CA ARG A 690 18.72 21.17 -15.53
C ARG A 690 18.63 22.69 -15.36
N ALA A 691 18.03 23.16 -14.27
CA ALA A 691 17.97 24.59 -13.94
C ALA A 691 19.37 25.21 -13.76
N CYS A 692 20.30 24.52 -13.08
CA CYS A 692 21.70 24.95 -12.97
C CYS A 692 22.42 24.96 -14.33
N GLN A 693 22.15 24.00 -15.22
CA GLN A 693 22.70 23.98 -16.58
C GLN A 693 22.22 25.16 -17.41
N ASP A 694 20.92 25.44 -17.40
CA ASP A 694 20.31 26.57 -18.09
C ASP A 694 20.80 27.94 -17.57
N LEU A 695 21.19 28.01 -16.29
CA LEU A 695 21.76 29.20 -15.64
C LEU A 695 23.28 29.32 -15.80
N GLY A 696 23.97 28.29 -16.28
CA GLY A 696 25.44 28.24 -16.34
C GLY A 696 26.14 28.13 -14.97
N ASP A 697 25.43 27.80 -13.89
CA ASP A 697 26.01 27.68 -12.55
C ASP A 697 26.78 26.37 -12.39
N SER A 698 28.09 26.42 -12.65
CA SER A 698 28.99 25.26 -12.52
C SER A 698 29.01 24.65 -11.11
N ARG A 699 28.83 25.45 -10.06
CA ARG A 699 28.81 24.98 -8.66
C ARG A 699 27.47 24.32 -8.33
N GLY A 700 26.38 24.88 -8.83
CA GLY A 700 25.04 24.30 -8.77
C GLY A 700 24.90 23.01 -9.58
N ILE A 701 25.51 22.92 -10.76
CA ILE A 701 25.56 21.68 -11.58
C ILE A 701 26.29 20.58 -10.79
N ALA A 702 27.43 20.91 -10.16
CA ALA A 702 28.19 19.97 -9.34
C ALA A 702 27.36 19.48 -8.14
N ARG A 703 26.71 20.40 -7.41
CA ARG A 703 25.89 20.07 -6.24
C ARG A 703 24.68 19.22 -6.60
N ALA A 704 23.88 19.65 -7.58
CA ALA A 704 22.69 18.92 -8.01
C ALA A 704 23.05 17.55 -8.62
N SER A 705 24.23 17.41 -9.25
CA SER A 705 24.73 16.10 -9.68
C SER A 705 25.08 15.21 -8.48
N LEU A 706 25.72 15.74 -7.42
CA LEU A 706 26.04 14.97 -6.23
C LEU A 706 24.77 14.48 -5.50
N ASP A 707 23.83 15.39 -5.27
CA ASP A 707 22.55 15.12 -4.58
C ASP A 707 21.67 14.14 -5.38
N LEU A 708 21.59 14.29 -6.71
CA LEU A 708 20.95 13.31 -7.60
C LEU A 708 21.64 11.95 -7.55
N GLY A 709 22.97 11.92 -7.49
CA GLY A 709 23.75 10.70 -7.30
C GLY A 709 23.38 9.98 -6.00
N PHE A 710 23.18 10.73 -4.92
CA PHE A 710 22.83 10.17 -3.62
C PHE A 710 21.40 9.59 -3.60
N ALA A 711 20.42 10.32 -4.16
CA ALA A 711 19.05 9.81 -4.32
C ALA A 711 18.98 8.57 -5.24
N ARG A 712 19.80 8.53 -6.30
CA ARG A 712 19.94 7.35 -7.19
C ARG A 712 20.62 6.17 -6.51
N PHE A 713 21.56 6.42 -5.59
CA PHE A 713 22.15 5.38 -4.75
C PHE A 713 21.09 4.76 -3.82
N ARG A 714 20.30 5.59 -3.12
CA ARG A 714 19.26 5.12 -2.18
C ARG A 714 18.13 4.32 -2.85
N THR A 715 17.94 4.50 -4.16
CA THR A 715 16.99 3.74 -4.99
C THR A 715 17.63 2.52 -5.69
N GLY A 716 18.84 2.11 -5.28
CA GLY A 716 19.55 0.93 -5.81
C GLY A 716 20.18 1.11 -7.20
N ARG A 717 20.15 2.31 -7.78
CA ARG A 717 20.62 2.58 -9.16
C ARG A 717 22.12 2.94 -9.17
N HIS A 718 22.96 2.03 -8.68
CA HIS A 718 24.38 2.27 -8.38
C HIS A 718 25.20 2.84 -9.56
N ASP A 719 25.03 2.35 -10.79
CA ASP A 719 25.75 2.88 -11.96
C ASP A 719 25.39 4.34 -12.28
N ASN A 720 24.11 4.69 -12.17
CA ASN A 720 23.65 6.07 -12.34
C ASN A 720 24.22 6.96 -11.23
N ALA A 721 24.22 6.47 -9.98
CA ALA A 721 24.80 7.16 -8.84
C ALA A 721 26.30 7.45 -9.06
N LEU A 722 27.09 6.46 -9.49
CA LEU A 722 28.51 6.63 -9.82
C LEU A 722 28.74 7.61 -10.95
N SER A 723 27.92 7.56 -12.01
CA SER A 723 28.01 8.50 -13.14
C SER A 723 27.82 9.96 -12.71
N HIS A 724 26.76 10.22 -11.95
CA HIS A 724 26.46 11.55 -11.42
C HIS A 724 27.51 12.04 -10.41
N THR A 725 27.98 11.17 -9.51
CA THR A 725 29.01 11.51 -8.51
C THR A 725 30.37 11.78 -9.16
N ARG A 726 30.77 11.04 -10.21
CA ARG A 726 31.98 11.33 -11.00
C ARG A 726 31.90 12.66 -11.72
N LYS A 727 30.73 13.03 -12.26
CA LYS A 727 30.50 14.36 -12.87
C LYS A 727 30.65 15.48 -11.83
N ALA A 728 30.07 15.31 -10.64
CA ALA A 728 30.23 16.24 -9.53
C ALA A 728 31.71 16.38 -9.11
N LEU A 729 32.42 15.26 -8.95
CA LEU A 729 33.84 15.23 -8.59
C LEU A 729 34.71 15.98 -9.61
N SER A 730 34.46 15.80 -10.91
CA SER A 730 35.19 16.52 -11.97
C SER A 730 34.99 18.03 -11.88
N LEU A 731 33.76 18.48 -11.61
CA LEU A 731 33.44 19.90 -11.47
C LEU A 731 34.04 20.48 -10.19
N TYR A 732 33.90 19.80 -9.05
CA TYR A 732 34.50 20.27 -7.79
C TYR A 732 36.03 20.28 -7.81
N LYS A 733 36.68 19.37 -8.56
CA LYS A 733 38.12 19.46 -8.87
C LYS A 733 38.48 20.73 -9.66
N SER A 734 37.67 21.13 -10.64
CA SER A 734 37.88 22.39 -11.39
C SER A 734 37.59 23.65 -10.56
N LEU A 735 36.84 23.52 -9.46
CA LEU A 735 36.52 24.60 -8.51
C LEU A 735 37.45 24.62 -7.27
N ASP A 736 38.42 23.68 -7.18
CA ASP A 736 39.28 23.39 -6.01
C ASP A 736 38.56 23.32 -4.65
N ASP A 737 37.29 22.87 -4.65
CA ASP A 737 36.49 22.75 -3.43
C ASP A 737 36.81 21.43 -2.70
N ARG A 738 37.83 21.45 -1.84
CA ARG A 738 38.32 20.26 -1.12
C ARG A 738 37.25 19.56 -0.29
N GLY A 739 36.39 20.32 0.40
CA GLY A 739 35.30 19.73 1.17
C GLY A 739 34.30 18.99 0.28
N ALA A 740 33.91 19.57 -0.86
CA ALA A 740 33.01 18.93 -1.81
C ALA A 740 33.65 17.76 -2.58
N ILE A 741 34.95 17.83 -2.88
CA ILE A 741 35.75 16.70 -3.39
C ILE A 741 35.69 15.54 -2.38
N GLY A 742 35.89 15.82 -1.08
CA GLY A 742 35.76 14.83 0.00
C GLY A 742 34.40 14.13 -0.01
N LYS A 743 33.30 14.90 -0.10
CA LYS A 743 31.92 14.36 -0.16
C LYS A 743 31.67 13.50 -1.40
N CYS A 744 32.21 13.88 -2.55
CA CYS A 744 32.12 13.05 -3.75
C CYS A 744 32.85 11.72 -3.60
N GLN A 745 34.05 11.74 -2.99
CA GLN A 745 34.85 10.54 -2.77
C GLN A 745 34.17 9.61 -1.75
N ASP A 746 33.69 10.14 -0.62
CA ASP A 746 32.97 9.35 0.38
C ASP A 746 31.72 8.68 -0.24
N GLN A 747 30.92 9.43 -0.99
CA GLN A 747 29.75 8.90 -1.69
C GLN A 747 30.11 7.83 -2.74
N MET A 748 31.22 7.98 -3.49
CA MET A 748 31.73 6.90 -4.35
C MET A 748 32.10 5.67 -3.53
N GLY A 749 32.77 5.85 -2.40
CA GLY A 749 33.09 4.77 -1.46
C GLY A 749 31.85 4.02 -0.99
N VAL A 750 30.79 4.73 -0.59
CA VAL A 750 29.50 4.15 -0.16
C VAL A 750 28.85 3.32 -1.27
N ILE A 751 28.85 3.81 -2.52
CA ILE A 751 28.28 3.06 -3.65
C ILE A 751 29.11 1.79 -3.96
N HIS A 752 30.45 1.89 -3.89
CA HIS A 752 31.34 0.74 -4.04
C HIS A 752 31.15 -0.28 -2.90
N TRP A 753 30.98 0.16 -1.65
CA TRP A 753 30.68 -0.71 -0.50
C TRP A 753 29.34 -1.44 -0.66
N ALA A 754 28.29 -0.74 -1.14
CA ALA A 754 26.99 -1.35 -1.37
C ALA A 754 27.06 -2.44 -2.45
N SER A 755 27.88 -2.22 -3.48
CA SER A 755 28.17 -3.18 -4.56
C SER A 755 29.23 -4.23 -4.17
N ALA A 756 29.47 -4.44 -2.87
CA ALA A 756 30.46 -5.36 -2.29
C ALA A 756 31.94 -5.17 -2.74
N ARG A 757 32.29 -4.00 -3.29
CA ARG A 757 33.64 -3.65 -3.76
C ARG A 757 34.47 -2.97 -2.69
N TYR A 758 34.69 -3.66 -1.58
CA TYR A 758 35.24 -3.08 -0.34
C TYR A 758 36.64 -2.48 -0.49
N ARG A 759 37.50 -3.02 -1.36
CA ARG A 759 38.85 -2.47 -1.60
C ARG A 759 38.83 -1.14 -2.36
N GLU A 760 37.97 -1.02 -3.38
CA GLU A 760 37.72 0.24 -4.08
C GLU A 760 37.08 1.27 -3.14
N ALA A 761 36.13 0.83 -2.30
CA ALA A 761 35.51 1.68 -1.29
C ALA A 761 36.54 2.27 -0.32
N LEU A 762 37.46 1.46 0.22
CA LEU A 762 38.53 1.91 1.11
C LEU A 762 39.45 2.96 0.45
N ALA A 763 39.81 2.81 -0.82
CA ALA A 763 40.61 3.80 -1.54
C ALA A 763 39.87 5.15 -1.62
N HIS A 764 38.57 5.11 -1.94
CA HIS A 764 37.73 6.31 -1.97
C HIS A 764 37.55 6.97 -0.59
N TYR A 765 37.35 6.20 0.48
CA TYR A 765 37.27 6.76 1.85
C TYR A 765 38.60 7.37 2.32
N GLN A 766 39.75 6.81 1.93
CA GLN A 766 41.07 7.39 2.21
C GLN A 766 41.27 8.73 1.49
N GLU A 767 40.87 8.83 0.22
CA GLU A 767 40.85 10.11 -0.50
C GLU A 767 39.87 11.11 0.13
N ALA A 768 38.70 10.64 0.58
CA ALA A 768 37.71 11.48 1.27
C ALA A 768 38.29 12.05 2.57
N GLN A 769 38.82 11.21 3.45
CA GLN A 769 39.45 11.61 4.71
C GLN A 769 40.56 12.64 4.49
N ALA A 770 41.44 12.42 3.51
CA ALA A 770 42.53 13.35 3.21
C ALA A 770 42.00 14.74 2.81
N ASN A 771 40.98 14.79 1.96
CA ASN A 771 40.37 16.06 1.54
C ASN A 771 39.61 16.74 2.68
N PHE A 772 38.85 16.00 3.49
CA PHE A 772 38.15 16.53 4.67
C PHE A 772 39.12 17.11 5.70
N ARG A 773 40.23 16.44 5.98
CA ARG A 773 41.28 16.95 6.86
C ARG A 773 41.91 18.23 6.30
N SER A 774 42.18 18.28 5.00
CA SER A 774 42.68 19.49 4.33
C SER A 774 41.67 20.65 4.33
N SER A 775 40.36 20.39 4.36
CA SER A 775 39.33 21.42 4.46
C SER A 775 38.88 21.74 5.89
N GLY A 776 39.40 21.05 6.91
CA GLY A 776 38.97 21.18 8.30
C GLY A 776 37.56 20.63 8.60
N ASP A 777 37.01 19.76 7.74
CA ASP A 777 35.68 19.15 7.93
C ASP A 777 35.80 17.94 8.87
N VAL A 778 35.81 18.20 10.18
CA VAL A 778 35.96 17.18 11.23
C VAL A 778 34.84 16.14 11.17
N LYS A 779 33.62 16.55 10.77
CA LYS A 779 32.50 15.61 10.62
C LYS A 779 32.69 14.70 9.42
N GLY A 780 33.05 15.25 8.26
CA GLY A 780 33.37 14.44 7.07
C GLY A 780 34.52 13.47 7.31
N GLU A 781 35.55 13.86 8.08
CA GLU A 781 36.59 12.93 8.51
C GLU A 781 36.06 11.80 9.41
N ALA A 782 35.15 12.09 10.34
CA ALA A 782 34.50 11.07 11.18
C ALA A 782 33.60 10.11 10.37
N ASP A 783 32.83 10.64 9.40
CA ASP A 783 32.00 9.85 8.49
C ASP A 783 32.88 8.88 7.65
N ALA A 784 33.94 9.39 7.01
CA ALA A 784 34.87 8.57 6.22
C ALA A 784 35.64 7.53 7.04
N LEU A 785 36.00 7.83 8.30
CA LEU A 785 36.55 6.87 9.26
C LEU A 785 35.55 5.76 9.58
N GLY A 786 34.29 6.13 9.85
CA GLY A 786 33.20 5.19 10.12
C GLY A 786 32.94 4.25 8.94
N HIS A 787 32.81 4.79 7.73
CA HIS A 787 32.63 4.01 6.51
C HIS A 787 33.82 3.09 6.20
N SER A 788 35.06 3.56 6.44
CA SER A 788 36.26 2.71 6.35
C SER A 788 36.20 1.54 7.32
N GLY A 789 35.75 1.78 8.56
CA GLY A 789 35.55 0.74 9.56
C GLY A 789 34.58 -0.35 9.09
N ILE A 790 33.44 0.02 8.48
CA ILE A 790 32.48 -0.93 7.90
C ILE A 790 33.13 -1.74 6.75
N ALA A 791 33.89 -1.09 5.87
CA ALA A 791 34.55 -1.81 4.77
C ALA A 791 35.63 -2.80 5.25
N TYR A 792 36.36 -2.48 6.33
CA TYR A 792 37.30 -3.44 6.95
C TYR A 792 36.60 -4.62 7.62
N TRP A 793 35.40 -4.41 8.20
CA TRP A 793 34.59 -5.49 8.77
C TRP A 793 34.24 -6.55 7.71
N HIS A 794 33.72 -6.15 6.54
CA HIS A 794 33.42 -7.10 5.45
C HIS A 794 34.66 -7.80 4.88
N LEU A 795 35.83 -7.18 4.96
CA LEU A 795 37.12 -7.79 4.59
C LEU A 795 37.72 -8.68 5.70
N GLY A 796 37.00 -8.94 6.79
CA GLY A 796 37.45 -9.77 7.90
C GLY A 796 38.49 -9.11 8.83
N ARG A 797 38.83 -7.84 8.61
CA ARG A 797 39.81 -7.08 9.42
C ARG A 797 39.13 -6.44 10.62
N TYR A 798 38.64 -7.29 11.53
CA TYR A 798 37.77 -6.87 12.63
C TYR A 798 38.46 -5.91 13.63
N GLN A 799 39.76 -6.07 13.89
CA GLN A 799 40.45 -5.15 14.81
C GLN A 799 40.62 -3.75 14.20
N ASP A 800 41.09 -3.65 12.95
CA ASP A 800 41.20 -2.38 12.24
C ASP A 800 39.83 -1.67 12.12
N SER A 801 38.76 -2.45 11.94
CA SER A 801 37.38 -1.96 11.95
C SER A 801 37.01 -1.32 13.30
N LEU A 802 37.26 -2.01 14.42
CA LEU A 802 36.98 -1.48 15.77
C LEU A 802 37.82 -0.24 16.09
N ASP A 803 39.09 -0.21 15.69
CA ASP A 803 39.98 0.94 15.93
C ASP A 803 39.50 2.19 15.17
N LEU A 804 39.03 2.03 13.92
CA LEU A 804 38.49 3.14 13.12
C LEU A 804 37.10 3.59 13.59
N LEU A 805 36.22 2.65 13.93
CA LEU A 805 34.90 2.95 14.49
C LEU A 805 35.00 3.63 15.86
N GLY A 806 35.98 3.24 16.70
CA GLY A 806 36.28 3.90 17.97
C GLY A 806 36.70 5.36 17.79
N ARG A 807 37.60 5.63 16.83
CA ARG A 807 38.01 7.00 16.49
C ARG A 807 36.86 7.84 15.92
N ALA A 808 35.99 7.25 15.10
CA ALA A 808 34.80 7.93 14.62
C ALA A 808 33.82 8.23 15.77
N LEU A 809 33.61 7.28 16.70
CA LEU A 809 32.78 7.44 17.90
C LEU A 809 33.28 8.58 18.80
N GLU A 810 34.58 8.67 19.03
CA GLU A 810 35.20 9.78 19.77
C GLU A 810 34.98 11.13 19.09
N ALA A 811 35.15 11.19 17.76
CA ALA A 811 34.90 12.41 16.98
C ALA A 811 33.42 12.84 17.04
N TYR A 812 32.46 11.92 16.84
CA TYR A 812 31.03 12.22 16.97
C TYR A 812 30.67 12.71 18.37
N ARG A 813 31.22 12.11 19.43
CA ARG A 813 31.04 12.57 20.81
C ARG A 813 31.60 13.97 21.04
N GLY A 814 32.78 14.27 20.50
CA GLY A 814 33.39 15.61 20.54
C GLY A 814 32.58 16.67 19.78
N LEU A 815 31.89 16.27 18.71
CA LEU A 815 30.98 17.12 17.92
C LEU A 815 29.57 17.23 18.49
N GLY A 816 29.20 16.39 19.46
CA GLY A 816 27.81 16.26 19.94
C GLY A 816 26.86 15.56 18.96
N ASP A 817 27.37 14.90 17.91
CA ASP A 817 26.55 14.20 16.91
C ASP A 817 26.03 12.86 17.46
N ARG A 818 24.88 12.93 18.13
CA ARG A 818 24.19 11.76 18.71
C ARG A 818 23.80 10.72 17.65
N ARG A 819 23.54 11.11 16.39
CA ARG A 819 23.18 10.15 15.33
C ARG A 819 24.42 9.40 14.84
N GLY A 820 25.55 10.09 14.70
CA GLY A 820 26.86 9.49 14.45
C GLY A 820 27.29 8.54 15.57
N GLU A 821 27.16 8.97 16.82
CA GLU A 821 27.43 8.14 18.01
C GLU A 821 26.67 6.81 17.97
N ALA A 822 25.35 6.87 17.75
CA ALA A 822 24.49 5.69 17.70
C ALA A 822 24.83 4.75 16.53
N LYS A 823 25.16 5.29 15.35
CA LYS A 823 25.62 4.51 14.19
C LYS A 823 26.96 3.81 14.45
N ALA A 824 27.93 4.51 15.04
CA ALA A 824 29.24 3.92 15.35
C ALA A 824 29.10 2.76 16.35
N LEU A 825 28.33 2.96 17.43
CA LEU A 825 28.02 1.90 18.41
C LEU A 825 27.30 0.71 17.77
N ASN A 826 26.34 0.94 16.86
CA ASN A 826 25.67 -0.12 16.12
C ASN A 826 26.68 -0.98 15.35
N ASN A 827 27.51 -0.33 14.53
CA ASN A 827 28.45 -1.02 13.64
C ASN A 827 29.53 -1.77 14.44
N MET A 828 29.98 -1.21 15.58
CA MET A 828 30.85 -1.95 16.51
C MET A 828 30.15 -3.19 17.08
N GLY A 829 28.84 -3.11 17.35
CA GLY A 829 28.01 -4.25 17.74
C GLY A 829 27.98 -5.36 16.68
N ASP A 830 27.82 -4.98 15.41
CA ASP A 830 27.89 -5.90 14.27
C ASP A 830 29.27 -6.57 14.13
N VAL A 831 30.36 -5.84 14.32
CA VAL A 831 31.72 -6.40 14.31
C VAL A 831 31.90 -7.40 15.45
N GLN A 832 31.50 -7.06 16.68
CA GLN A 832 31.59 -7.98 17.82
C GLN A 832 30.70 -9.22 17.64
N LYS A 833 29.55 -9.09 16.98
CA LYS A 833 28.67 -10.22 16.60
C LYS A 833 29.41 -11.20 15.67
N HIS A 834 30.16 -10.71 14.68
CA HIS A 834 30.92 -11.54 13.75
C HIS A 834 32.19 -12.16 14.36
N ARG A 835 32.72 -11.59 15.45
CA ARG A 835 33.79 -12.20 16.27
C ARG A 835 33.31 -13.26 17.27
N GLY A 836 32.01 -13.59 17.29
CA GLY A 836 31.41 -14.45 18.33
C GLY A 836 31.29 -13.81 19.72
N LEU A 837 31.64 -12.52 19.88
CA LEU A 837 31.61 -11.78 21.15
C LEU A 837 30.21 -11.20 21.43
N HIS A 838 29.20 -12.08 21.41
CA HIS A 838 27.79 -11.71 21.46
C HIS A 838 27.38 -10.92 22.71
N ARG A 839 28.10 -11.03 23.84
CA ARG A 839 27.84 -10.22 25.05
C ARG A 839 28.17 -8.75 24.83
N ASP A 840 29.32 -8.46 24.23
CA ASP A 840 29.74 -7.09 23.90
C ASP A 840 28.87 -6.50 22.79
N ALA A 841 28.49 -7.32 21.79
CA ALA A 841 27.52 -6.92 20.77
C ALA A 841 26.18 -6.49 21.38
N ILE A 842 25.60 -7.28 22.29
CA ILE A 842 24.36 -6.95 23.00
C ILE A 842 24.47 -5.61 23.75
N ARG A 843 25.58 -5.36 24.45
CA ARG A 843 25.81 -4.08 25.16
C ARG A 843 25.83 -2.90 24.18
N LEU A 844 26.60 -3.00 23.10
CA LEU A 844 26.74 -1.95 22.10
C LEU A 844 25.42 -1.62 21.38
N TYR A 845 24.64 -2.65 21.02
CA TYR A 845 23.29 -2.45 20.47
C TYR A 845 22.35 -1.79 21.48
N GLN A 846 22.45 -2.10 22.78
CA GLN A 846 21.63 -1.46 23.82
C GLN A 846 21.99 0.01 24.00
N GLU A 847 23.28 0.36 24.03
CA GLU A 847 23.73 1.75 24.09
C GLU A 847 23.25 2.54 22.86
N SER A 848 23.45 2.00 21.65
CA SER A 848 22.93 2.59 20.40
C SER A 848 21.40 2.78 20.43
N LEU A 849 20.66 1.80 20.97
CA LEU A 849 19.21 1.81 21.06
C LEU A 849 18.66 2.88 22.01
N GLU A 850 19.30 3.14 23.15
CA GLU A 850 18.90 4.25 24.03
C GLU A 850 19.14 5.63 23.39
N ILE A 851 20.14 5.76 22.51
CA ILE A 851 20.35 7.00 21.75
C ILE A 851 19.30 7.14 20.64
N PHE A 852 19.09 6.11 19.82
CA PHE A 852 18.12 6.17 18.72
C PHE A 852 16.66 6.31 19.19
N LYS A 853 16.29 5.83 20.38
CA LYS A 853 15.00 6.14 21.03
C LYS A 853 14.74 7.64 21.23
N GLN A 854 15.80 8.44 21.33
CA GLN A 854 15.75 9.89 21.50
C GLN A 854 15.78 10.64 20.15
N ILE A 855 15.90 9.93 19.03
CA ILE A 855 16.05 10.49 17.68
C ILE A 855 14.98 9.91 16.75
N GLU A 856 13.95 10.71 16.47
CA GLU A 856 12.89 10.37 15.52
C GLU A 856 13.46 9.95 14.15
N GLY A 857 12.90 8.89 13.56
CA GLY A 857 13.18 8.46 12.18
C GLY A 857 12.81 7.01 11.92
N LYS A 858 11.95 6.77 10.91
CA LYS A 858 11.42 5.43 10.57
C LYS A 858 12.52 4.39 10.33
N GLN A 859 13.53 4.74 9.51
CA GLN A 859 14.66 3.86 9.21
C GLN A 859 15.47 3.49 10.46
N ASN A 860 15.70 4.46 11.37
CA ASN A 860 16.42 4.20 12.62
C ASN A 860 15.65 3.16 13.46
N HIS A 861 14.32 3.33 13.62
CA HIS A 861 13.48 2.37 14.33
C HIS A 861 13.51 0.97 13.69
N ALA A 862 13.48 0.87 12.37
CA ALA A 862 13.57 -0.42 11.66
C ALA A 862 14.88 -1.17 11.96
N ILE A 863 16.02 -0.48 11.94
CA ILE A 863 17.34 -1.03 12.30
C ILE A 863 17.34 -1.51 13.76
N LEU A 864 16.77 -0.73 14.70
CA LEU A 864 16.64 -1.17 16.10
C LEU A 864 15.83 -2.46 16.25
N HIS A 865 14.76 -2.61 15.47
CA HIS A 865 13.97 -3.84 15.45
C HIS A 865 14.74 -5.01 14.83
N SER A 866 15.58 -4.79 13.81
CA SER A 866 16.51 -5.80 13.28
C SER A 866 17.45 -6.33 14.37
N ASN A 867 18.17 -5.43 15.03
CA ASN A 867 19.16 -5.78 16.07
C ASN A 867 18.52 -6.53 17.25
N ARG A 868 17.30 -6.13 17.65
CA ARG A 868 16.54 -6.86 18.67
C ARG A 868 16.19 -8.27 18.19
N GLY A 869 15.85 -8.44 16.91
CA GLY A 869 15.68 -9.73 16.25
C GLY A 869 16.91 -10.61 16.42
N ASP A 870 18.09 -10.12 16.04
CA ASP A 870 19.37 -10.84 16.16
C ASP A 870 19.68 -11.26 17.60
N ILE A 871 19.46 -10.36 18.57
CA ILE A 871 19.64 -10.65 20.00
C ILE A 871 18.65 -11.74 20.48
N HIS A 872 17.43 -11.76 19.96
CA HIS A 872 16.45 -12.80 20.26
C HIS A 872 16.78 -14.12 19.58
N GLN A 873 17.27 -14.12 18.33
CA GLN A 873 17.69 -15.31 17.60
C GLN A 873 18.87 -15.99 18.30
N TYR A 874 19.90 -15.21 18.67
CA TYR A 874 21.04 -15.70 19.45
C TYR A 874 20.63 -16.31 20.81
N LYS A 875 19.62 -15.75 21.47
CA LYS A 875 19.07 -16.30 22.73
C LYS A 875 18.14 -17.51 22.51
N HIS A 876 18.08 -18.07 21.31
CA HIS A 876 17.16 -19.14 20.88
C HIS A 876 15.67 -18.81 21.11
N ARG A 877 15.31 -17.53 21.15
CA ARG A 877 13.93 -17.02 21.33
C ARG A 877 13.31 -16.73 19.96
N PHE A 878 13.31 -17.74 19.09
CA PHE A 878 13.01 -17.59 17.65
C PHE A 878 11.67 -16.89 17.36
N SER A 879 10.60 -17.20 18.10
CA SER A 879 9.31 -16.52 17.94
C SER A 879 9.37 -15.00 18.21
N ALA A 880 10.19 -14.58 19.18
CA ALA A 880 10.41 -13.17 19.49
C ALA A 880 11.36 -12.50 18.46
N ALA A 881 12.29 -13.26 17.88
CA ALA A 881 13.13 -12.80 16.79
C ALA A 881 12.28 -12.50 15.54
N LEU A 882 11.46 -13.45 15.10
CA LEU A 882 10.50 -13.28 14.00
C LEU A 882 9.57 -12.09 14.22
N ALA A 883 9.06 -11.89 15.45
CA ALA A 883 8.23 -10.74 15.77
C ALA A 883 8.97 -9.39 15.58
N CYS A 884 10.25 -9.32 15.97
CA CYS A 884 11.06 -8.11 15.77
C CYS A 884 11.38 -7.89 14.28
N TYR A 885 11.80 -8.93 13.57
CA TYR A 885 12.08 -8.86 12.14
C TYR A 885 10.87 -8.47 11.29
N ARG A 886 9.65 -8.88 11.67
CA ARG A 886 8.40 -8.48 10.99
C ARG A 886 8.14 -6.97 11.09
N VAL A 887 8.42 -6.36 12.26
CA VAL A 887 8.30 -4.90 12.42
C VAL A 887 9.35 -4.19 11.57
N ALA A 888 10.60 -4.65 11.58
CA ALA A 888 11.66 -4.10 10.73
C ALA A 888 11.31 -4.21 9.23
N MET A 889 10.87 -5.38 8.78
CA MET A 889 10.45 -5.64 7.40
C MET A 889 9.33 -4.70 6.95
N ALA A 890 8.28 -4.54 7.75
CA ALA A 890 7.15 -3.67 7.41
C ALA A 890 7.62 -2.22 7.18
N THR A 891 8.48 -1.69 8.05
CA THR A 891 9.03 -0.34 7.89
C THR A 891 10.00 -0.24 6.72
N PHE A 892 10.88 -1.23 6.48
CA PHE A 892 11.78 -1.22 5.32
C PHE A 892 11.04 -1.36 3.99
N LEU A 893 9.88 -2.02 3.96
CA LEU A 893 8.98 -2.09 2.81
C LEU A 893 8.27 -0.75 2.59
N GLU A 894 7.78 -0.10 3.64
CA GLU A 894 7.15 1.23 3.59
C GLU A 894 8.10 2.30 3.02
N ILE A 895 9.38 2.31 3.45
CA ILE A 895 10.37 3.31 2.99
C ILE A 895 11.15 2.88 1.73
N GLY A 896 10.91 1.68 1.18
CA GLY A 896 11.61 1.19 -0.02
C GLY A 896 13.07 0.78 0.14
N ASP A 897 13.55 0.51 1.37
CA ASP A 897 14.95 0.15 1.67
C ASP A 897 15.24 -1.32 1.32
N ARG A 898 15.47 -1.59 0.03
CA ARG A 898 15.66 -2.93 -0.52
C ARG A 898 16.85 -3.70 0.06
N ARG A 899 17.97 -3.04 0.38
CA ARG A 899 19.14 -3.70 0.98
C ARG A 899 18.81 -4.27 2.35
N ASN A 900 18.11 -3.50 3.18
CA ASN A 900 17.70 -3.98 4.50
C ASN A 900 16.51 -4.96 4.42
N GLN A 901 15.65 -4.90 3.39
CA GLN A 901 14.68 -5.98 3.13
C GLN A 901 15.38 -7.32 2.87
N ALA A 902 16.42 -7.35 2.03
CA ALA A 902 17.20 -8.58 1.78
C ALA A 902 17.92 -9.10 3.03
N ASP A 903 18.48 -8.20 3.85
CA ASP A 903 19.09 -8.55 5.14
C ASP A 903 18.08 -9.23 6.09
N ILE A 904 16.93 -8.61 6.28
CA ILE A 904 15.88 -9.14 7.17
C ILE A 904 15.32 -10.47 6.64
N LEU A 905 15.16 -10.63 5.33
CA LEU A 905 14.74 -11.91 4.74
C LEU A 905 15.78 -13.01 4.99
N ASN A 906 17.08 -12.71 4.88
CA ASN A 906 18.15 -13.63 5.24
C ASN A 906 18.09 -14.03 6.74
N SER A 907 17.83 -13.08 7.64
CA SER A 907 17.70 -13.35 9.08
C SER A 907 16.40 -14.12 9.45
N ILE A 908 15.28 -13.83 8.78
CA ILE A 908 14.02 -14.58 8.91
C ILE A 908 14.20 -16.02 8.39
N GLY A 909 14.79 -16.20 7.20
CA GLY A 909 15.07 -17.52 6.62
C GLY A 909 15.95 -18.35 7.53
N SER A 910 17.03 -17.75 8.06
CA SER A 910 17.89 -18.37 9.07
C SER A 910 17.11 -18.76 10.33
N THR A 911 16.22 -17.90 10.82
CA THR A 911 15.41 -18.18 12.02
C THR A 911 14.46 -19.37 11.80
N TYR A 912 13.79 -19.46 10.65
CA TYR A 912 12.94 -20.60 10.31
C TYR A 912 13.73 -21.91 10.18
N LEU A 913 14.95 -21.88 9.62
CA LEU A 913 15.81 -23.06 9.54
C LEU A 913 16.17 -23.60 10.93
N HIS A 914 16.52 -22.71 11.88
CA HIS A 914 16.78 -23.10 13.28
C HIS A 914 15.55 -23.67 14.00
N MET A 915 14.34 -23.38 13.52
CA MET A 915 13.08 -23.97 14.00
C MET A 915 12.71 -25.29 13.30
N GLY A 916 13.51 -25.74 12.32
CA GLY A 916 13.22 -26.92 11.49
C GLY A 916 12.26 -26.68 10.32
N GLY A 917 11.86 -25.42 10.08
CA GLY A 917 10.99 -25.03 8.97
C GLY A 917 11.76 -24.84 7.67
N ALA A 918 12.20 -25.94 7.05
CA ALA A 918 13.04 -25.91 5.85
C ALA A 918 12.35 -25.32 4.62
N GLU A 919 11.03 -25.55 4.46
CA GLU A 919 10.25 -25.02 3.34
C GLU A 919 10.03 -23.51 3.48
N GLU A 920 9.64 -23.10 4.68
CA GLU A 920 9.42 -21.71 5.09
C GLU A 920 10.72 -20.90 4.94
N SER A 921 11.84 -21.48 5.40
CA SER A 921 13.18 -20.91 5.27
C SER A 921 13.60 -20.66 3.82
N LEU A 922 13.40 -21.64 2.93
CA LEU A 922 13.77 -21.56 1.51
C LEU A 922 13.15 -20.33 0.83
N ILE A 923 11.88 -20.08 1.10
CA ILE A 923 11.12 -18.98 0.48
C ILE A 923 11.72 -17.63 0.85
N HIS A 924 12.13 -17.44 2.11
CA HIS A 924 12.75 -16.18 2.53
C HIS A 924 14.13 -15.98 1.92
N PHE A 925 14.95 -17.04 1.82
CA PHE A 925 16.25 -16.93 1.16
C PHE A 925 16.15 -16.70 -0.35
N GLU A 926 15.23 -17.36 -1.07
CA GLU A 926 15.03 -17.08 -2.51
C GLU A 926 14.51 -15.66 -2.75
N LYS A 927 13.68 -15.12 -1.84
CA LYS A 927 13.29 -13.70 -1.88
C LYS A 927 14.46 -12.75 -1.60
N ALA A 928 15.29 -13.05 -0.59
CA ALA A 928 16.49 -12.27 -0.29
C ALA A 928 17.45 -12.25 -1.49
N LYS A 929 17.63 -13.42 -2.13
CA LYS A 929 18.42 -13.60 -3.35
C LYS A 929 17.88 -12.76 -4.50
N GLY A 930 16.58 -12.83 -4.80
CA GLY A 930 15.97 -12.06 -5.88
C GLY A 930 16.09 -10.54 -5.69
N ILE A 931 15.96 -10.04 -4.46
CA ILE A 931 16.22 -8.61 -4.17
C ILE A 931 17.70 -8.28 -4.34
N ALA A 932 18.61 -9.15 -3.88
CA ALA A 932 20.05 -8.96 -4.02
C ALA A 932 20.51 -8.94 -5.49
N GLU A 933 19.89 -9.75 -6.37
CA GLU A 933 20.07 -9.70 -7.82
C GLU A 933 19.60 -8.35 -8.40
N GLU A 934 18.44 -7.85 -7.97
CA GLU A 934 17.88 -6.58 -8.46
C GLU A 934 18.74 -5.36 -8.11
N ILE A 935 19.34 -5.34 -6.91
CA ILE A 935 20.17 -4.21 -6.43
C ILE A 935 21.68 -4.41 -6.61
N ALA A 936 22.11 -5.52 -7.24
CA ALA A 936 23.51 -5.91 -7.41
C ALA A 936 24.32 -5.93 -6.09
N ASP A 937 23.76 -6.55 -5.05
CA ASP A 937 24.37 -6.71 -3.72
C ASP A 937 24.88 -8.14 -3.52
N ASP A 938 26.11 -8.40 -4.00
CA ASP A 938 26.74 -9.71 -3.95
C ASP A 938 26.92 -10.25 -2.50
N TYR A 939 26.94 -9.39 -1.48
CA TYR A 939 27.03 -9.82 -0.08
C TYR A 939 25.71 -10.43 0.41
N GLN A 940 24.59 -9.77 0.14
CA GLN A 940 23.27 -10.33 0.49
C GLN A 940 22.93 -11.57 -0.35
N MET A 941 23.39 -11.61 -1.61
CA MET A 941 23.37 -12.78 -2.48
C MET A 941 24.13 -13.97 -1.85
N VAL A 942 25.38 -13.79 -1.43
CA VAL A 942 26.17 -14.86 -0.78
C VAL A 942 25.44 -15.39 0.45
N ARG A 943 24.93 -14.51 1.32
CA ARG A 943 24.18 -14.93 2.53
C ARG A 943 22.93 -15.74 2.18
N ALA A 944 22.21 -15.35 1.14
CA ALA A 944 21.04 -16.09 0.66
C ALA A 944 21.44 -17.45 0.07
N LEU A 945 22.50 -17.53 -0.73
CA LEU A 945 23.01 -18.79 -1.29
C LEU A 945 23.46 -19.77 -0.20
N VAL A 946 24.20 -19.30 0.82
CA VAL A 946 24.55 -20.15 1.97
C VAL A 946 23.29 -20.63 2.69
N GLY A 947 22.29 -19.77 2.88
CA GLY A 947 21.00 -20.16 3.46
C GLY A 947 20.24 -21.22 2.66
N ILE A 948 20.15 -21.07 1.33
CA ILE A 948 19.55 -22.06 0.41
C ILE A 948 20.31 -23.39 0.47
N ALA A 949 21.64 -23.34 0.57
CA ALA A 949 22.47 -24.53 0.69
C ALA A 949 22.26 -25.24 2.03
N ASP A 950 22.23 -24.51 3.15
CA ASP A 950 21.94 -25.02 4.49
C ASP A 950 20.53 -25.68 4.54
N VAL A 951 19.54 -25.08 3.88
CA VAL A 951 18.19 -25.66 3.71
C VAL A 951 18.21 -26.95 2.90
N ASN A 952 18.93 -26.98 1.77
CA ASN A 952 19.04 -28.17 0.94
C ASN A 952 19.74 -29.32 1.69
N LEU A 953 20.78 -29.01 2.47
CA LEU A 953 21.47 -29.96 3.35
C LEU A 953 20.52 -30.53 4.41
N ALA A 954 19.79 -29.66 5.13
CA ALA A 954 18.80 -30.08 6.13
C ALA A 954 17.65 -30.92 5.54
N ALA A 955 17.27 -30.66 4.28
CA ALA A 955 16.26 -31.40 3.53
C ALA A 955 16.79 -32.68 2.84
N GLY A 956 18.05 -33.07 3.05
CA GLY A 956 18.64 -34.27 2.45
C GLY A 956 18.96 -34.17 0.94
N ARG A 957 18.87 -32.96 0.37
CA ARG A 957 19.11 -32.67 -1.06
C ARG A 957 20.59 -32.36 -1.31
N TYR A 958 21.46 -33.33 -0.98
CA TYR A 958 22.91 -33.12 -0.88
C TYR A 958 23.58 -32.64 -2.18
N GLU A 959 23.18 -33.12 -3.36
CA GLU A 959 23.73 -32.61 -4.63
C GLU A 959 23.40 -31.13 -4.85
N ALA A 960 22.15 -30.73 -4.59
CA ALA A 960 21.72 -29.33 -4.69
C ALA A 960 22.40 -28.45 -3.64
N ALA A 961 22.59 -28.97 -2.41
CA ALA A 961 23.35 -28.29 -1.36
C ALA A 961 24.80 -28.03 -1.81
N ARG A 962 25.51 -29.08 -2.29
CA ARG A 962 26.87 -29.01 -2.82
C ARG A 962 27.01 -27.96 -3.92
N ASP A 963 26.11 -27.96 -4.91
CA ASP A 963 26.19 -27.08 -6.07
C ASP A 963 25.87 -25.61 -5.68
N THR A 964 25.00 -25.42 -4.69
CA THR A 964 24.70 -24.11 -4.10
C THR A 964 25.87 -23.59 -3.25
N TYR A 965 26.47 -24.41 -2.37
CA TYR A 965 27.68 -24.04 -1.61
C TYR A 965 28.85 -23.68 -2.53
N ASN A 966 29.09 -24.44 -3.59
CA ASN A 966 30.10 -24.11 -4.59
C ASN A 966 29.84 -22.77 -5.28
N SER A 967 28.57 -22.40 -5.47
CA SER A 967 28.18 -21.09 -5.99
C SER A 967 28.43 -19.98 -4.96
N ALA A 968 28.05 -20.19 -3.71
CA ALA A 968 28.32 -19.27 -2.60
C ALA A 968 29.84 -19.02 -2.42
N ILE A 969 30.67 -20.07 -2.46
CA ILE A 969 32.14 -19.98 -2.37
C ILE A 969 32.72 -19.14 -3.53
N ARG A 970 32.23 -19.33 -4.77
CA ARG A 970 32.68 -18.52 -5.91
C ARG A 970 32.37 -17.04 -5.72
N THR A 971 31.15 -16.70 -5.30
CA THR A 971 30.75 -15.29 -5.11
C THR A 971 31.44 -14.68 -3.89
N ALA A 972 31.55 -15.40 -2.77
CA ALA A 972 32.28 -14.96 -1.58
C ALA A 972 33.76 -14.64 -1.88
N ARG A 973 34.44 -15.49 -2.68
CA ARG A 973 35.80 -15.25 -3.17
C ARG A 973 35.92 -14.01 -4.05
N ALA A 974 34.92 -13.74 -4.89
CA ALA A 974 34.93 -12.59 -5.78
C ALA A 974 34.86 -11.27 -5.01
N ILE A 975 34.05 -11.19 -3.94
CA ILE A 975 33.92 -10.00 -3.08
C ILE A 975 34.97 -9.95 -1.96
N GLY A 976 35.63 -11.07 -1.65
CA GLY A 976 36.61 -11.19 -0.57
C GLY A 976 36.00 -11.37 0.82
N ASP A 977 34.78 -11.88 0.92
CA ASP A 977 34.11 -12.21 2.18
C ASP A 977 34.59 -13.57 2.70
N LEU A 978 35.68 -13.53 3.45
CA LEU A 978 36.30 -14.71 4.05
C LEU A 978 35.38 -15.41 5.06
N TYR A 979 34.48 -14.66 5.71
CA TYR A 979 33.58 -15.21 6.73
C TYR A 979 32.53 -16.12 6.08
N GLN A 980 31.80 -15.62 5.08
CA GLN A 980 30.83 -16.44 4.38
C GLN A 980 31.50 -17.53 3.53
N GLU A 981 32.71 -17.31 3.00
CA GLU A 981 33.49 -18.38 2.36
C GLU A 981 33.78 -19.52 3.35
N SER A 982 34.24 -19.19 4.56
CA SER A 982 34.53 -20.21 5.59
C SER A 982 33.27 -20.98 6.01
N ARG A 983 32.13 -20.29 6.14
CA ARG A 983 30.84 -20.90 6.48
C ARG A 983 30.34 -21.82 5.36
N ALA A 984 30.47 -21.40 4.10
CA ALA A 984 30.13 -22.22 2.94
C ALA A 984 31.00 -23.47 2.83
N HIS A 985 32.30 -23.39 3.16
CA HIS A 985 33.18 -24.57 3.23
C HIS A 985 32.82 -25.53 4.39
N ARG A 986 32.33 -25.02 5.53
CA ARG A 986 31.79 -25.87 6.62
C ARG A 986 30.55 -26.65 6.18
N GLY A 987 29.56 -25.96 5.61
CA GLY A 987 28.33 -26.61 5.11
C GLY A 987 28.60 -27.56 3.93
N LEU A 988 29.58 -27.25 3.07
CA LEU A 988 30.06 -28.16 2.04
C LEU A 988 30.72 -29.42 2.64
N ALA A 989 31.50 -29.29 3.72
CA ALA A 989 32.04 -30.44 4.44
C ALA A 989 30.92 -31.32 5.06
N ASP A 990 29.93 -30.70 5.70
CA ASP A 990 28.74 -31.40 6.21
C ASP A 990 28.01 -32.15 5.08
N THR A 991 27.96 -31.56 3.89
CA THR A 991 27.35 -32.18 2.70
C THR A 991 28.15 -33.38 2.20
N TRP A 992 29.49 -33.30 2.18
CA TRP A 992 30.35 -34.42 1.78
C TRP A 992 30.33 -35.57 2.78
N GLU A 993 30.24 -35.28 4.07
CA GLU A 993 30.10 -36.30 5.12
C GLU A 993 28.77 -37.07 4.97
N ARG A 994 27.70 -36.39 4.54
CA ARG A 994 26.41 -37.04 4.19
C ARG A 994 26.42 -37.82 2.88
N LEU A 995 27.45 -37.66 2.06
CA LEU A 995 27.70 -38.38 0.81
C LEU A 995 28.79 -39.46 0.96
N ASP A 996 29.24 -39.73 2.20
CA ASP A 996 30.32 -40.67 2.54
C ASP A 996 31.69 -40.35 1.88
N ASP A 997 31.93 -39.11 1.44
CA ASP A 997 33.22 -38.67 0.86
C ASP A 997 34.10 -38.01 1.93
N LEU A 998 34.86 -38.84 2.64
CA LEU A 998 35.78 -38.40 3.70
C LEU A 998 36.93 -37.53 3.18
N GLU A 999 37.38 -37.69 1.93
CA GLU A 999 38.48 -36.89 1.37
C GLU A 999 37.99 -35.47 1.04
N ALA A 1000 36.86 -35.35 0.35
CA ALA A 1000 36.24 -34.05 0.05
C ALA A 1000 35.80 -33.31 1.34
N THR A 1001 35.32 -34.05 2.35
CA THR A 1001 35.05 -33.53 3.71
C THR A 1001 36.31 -32.92 4.31
N ARG A 1002 37.41 -33.68 4.35
CA ARG A 1002 38.71 -33.25 4.92
C ARG A 1002 39.31 -32.06 4.17
N ILE A 1003 39.17 -32.00 2.84
CA ILE A 1003 39.58 -30.84 2.03
C ILE A 1003 38.76 -29.60 2.40
N SER A 1004 37.43 -29.73 2.47
CA SER A 1004 36.52 -28.61 2.76
C SER A 1004 36.73 -28.04 4.17
N LEU A 1005 36.90 -28.91 5.18
CA LEU A 1005 37.23 -28.46 6.55
C LEU A 1005 38.61 -27.79 6.63
N ARG A 1006 39.62 -28.22 5.86
CA ARG A 1006 40.94 -27.54 5.82
C ARG A 1006 40.82 -26.14 5.22
N GLN A 1007 40.01 -25.95 4.17
CA GLN A 1007 39.75 -24.63 3.60
C GLN A 1007 39.05 -23.72 4.62
N ALA A 1008 38.01 -24.23 5.29
CA ALA A 1008 37.34 -23.50 6.38
C ALA A 1008 38.31 -23.14 7.51
N LEU A 1009 39.15 -24.07 7.99
CA LEU A 1009 40.11 -23.83 9.07
C LEU A 1009 41.10 -22.73 8.72
N ASN A 1010 41.68 -22.74 7.52
CA ASN A 1010 42.63 -21.72 7.07
C ASN A 1010 42.00 -20.31 7.12
N LEU A 1011 40.75 -20.18 6.66
CA LEU A 1011 40.02 -18.92 6.67
C LEU A 1011 39.66 -18.46 8.10
N LEU A 1012 39.18 -19.37 8.95
CA LEU A 1012 38.84 -19.06 10.35
C LEU A 1012 40.07 -18.67 11.18
N VAL A 1013 41.23 -19.30 10.95
CA VAL A 1013 42.50 -18.91 11.55
C VAL A 1013 42.96 -17.53 11.06
N GLN A 1014 42.79 -17.23 9.77
CA GLN A 1014 43.09 -15.89 9.22
C GLN A 1014 42.19 -14.79 9.81
N LEU A 1015 40.96 -15.14 10.20
CA LEU A 1015 39.97 -14.23 10.80
C LEU A 1015 40.07 -14.11 12.34
N ASP A 1016 40.96 -14.87 12.99
CA ASP A 1016 41.07 -14.98 14.46
C ASP A 1016 39.73 -15.34 15.13
N LEU A 1017 39.03 -16.34 14.56
CA LEU A 1017 37.69 -16.77 15.01
C LEU A 1017 37.72 -18.03 15.89
N PRO A 1018 36.94 -18.08 16.98
CA PRO A 1018 36.93 -19.22 17.90
C PRO A 1018 36.47 -20.54 17.26
N GLU A 1019 35.64 -20.49 16.21
CA GLU A 1019 35.20 -21.65 15.44
C GLU A 1019 36.36 -22.41 14.75
N ALA A 1020 37.55 -21.81 14.63
CA ALA A 1020 38.75 -22.50 14.17
C ALA A 1020 39.10 -23.71 15.05
N GLU A 1021 38.84 -23.64 16.36
CA GLU A 1021 39.10 -24.76 17.27
C GLU A 1021 38.10 -25.91 17.06
N GLU A 1022 36.82 -25.60 16.84
CA GLU A 1022 35.80 -26.62 16.52
C GLU A 1022 36.17 -27.40 15.25
N VAL A 1023 36.63 -26.69 14.21
CA VAL A 1023 37.04 -27.31 12.94
C VAL A 1023 38.35 -28.09 13.08
N ARG A 1024 39.27 -27.64 13.93
CA ARG A 1024 40.51 -28.37 14.27
C ARG A 1024 40.22 -29.70 14.95
N ILE A 1025 39.41 -29.69 16.01
CA ILE A 1025 38.98 -30.90 16.73
C ILE A 1025 38.28 -31.89 15.77
N ARG A 1026 37.40 -31.39 14.89
CA ARG A 1026 36.71 -32.23 13.90
C ARG A 1026 37.66 -32.85 12.87
N LEU A 1027 38.66 -32.10 12.41
CA LEU A 1027 39.70 -32.61 11.50
C LEU A 1027 40.58 -33.68 12.15
N GLU A 1028 40.88 -33.55 13.45
CA GLU A 1028 41.63 -34.54 14.23
C GLU A 1028 40.83 -35.83 14.41
N GLY A 1029 39.53 -35.73 14.71
CA GLY A 1029 38.61 -36.89 14.77
C GLY A 1029 38.58 -37.68 13.46
N LEU A 1030 38.46 -36.99 12.32
CA LEU A 1030 38.53 -37.59 10.98
C LEU A 1030 39.93 -38.12 10.60
N GLY A 1031 40.95 -37.92 11.43
CA GLY A 1031 42.28 -38.51 11.27
C GLY A 1031 42.51 -39.76 12.11
N ALA A 1032 41.73 -39.97 13.18
CA ALA A 1032 41.93 -41.09 14.11
C ALA A 1032 41.53 -42.45 13.50
N GLU A 1033 40.51 -42.48 12.64
CA GLU A 1033 40.00 -43.71 11.99
C GLU A 1033 40.95 -44.30 10.93
N ASP A 1034 41.83 -43.47 10.35
CA ASP A 1034 42.89 -43.90 9.42
C ASP A 1034 44.14 -44.45 10.13
N SER A 1035 44.19 -44.39 11.47
CA SER A 1035 45.27 -45.02 12.25
C SER A 1035 45.07 -46.56 12.31
N PRO A 1036 46.15 -47.38 12.22
CA PRO A 1036 46.02 -48.84 12.30
C PRO A 1036 45.43 -49.39 13.62
N GLN A 1037 45.27 -48.54 14.63
CA GLN A 1037 44.70 -48.88 15.93
C GLN A 1037 43.19 -48.62 16.02
N GLY A 1038 42.61 -47.79 15.14
CA GLY A 1038 41.18 -47.45 15.16
C GLY A 1038 40.23 -48.58 14.75
N ARG A 1039 40.67 -49.54 13.93
CA ARG A 1039 39.83 -50.66 13.42
C ARG A 1039 39.68 -51.84 14.40
N ARG A 1040 39.78 -51.62 15.70
CA ARG A 1040 39.72 -52.66 16.74
C ARG A 1040 39.03 -52.20 18.04
N TRP A 1041 37.84 -51.62 17.94
CA TRP A 1041 36.82 -51.65 19.01
C TRP A 1041 35.43 -51.74 18.38
#